data_AF-A0A371CIX7-F1
#
_entry.id   AF-A0A371CIX7-F1
#
_cell.length_a   1.000
_cell.length_b   1.000
_cell.length_c   1.000
_cell.angle_alpha   90.00
_cell.angle_beta   90.00
_cell.angle_gamma   90.00
#
_symmetry.space_group_name_H-M   'P 1'
#
loop_
_entity.id
_entity.type
_entity.pdbx_description
1 polymer ?
#
loop_
_entity_poly.entity_id
_entity_poly.type
_entity_poly.pdbx_seq_one_letter_code
_entity_poly.pdbx_strand_id
1 'polypeptide(L)'
;MFSQEEPSFEQDEQPEEDVKYVSEGIYLSGHCPALRTPSSSYPSPSLNSELDEPLGAAAYTDGEEDGPLREPFNISFVPPTMVTEDSVSQEEVTRGHLVADAHFDELAQRYVEMPTRTVLLSDLERNFNSRNQERALSLLQRKNLLKVDSRYLYAANDPKIYWKLSEVRWDCDICVPKELGFGAVLPPVDKLDWSFTMRFDRRHWTFKGDRRVFGFLPDHRMLYIGQAPMQADVFIALMPVDAFAAEPEPVRHTRVPTTMSSVVARITISMITYMLVKAGYGTVYMTEEYPDVAKEYEWRDNPIWQFTTETLRNLDRAIKEHYDEWWQGAPDSYRVPEFIDAEPVAILAKYGQNIKIGAPATFEADCDTWNDMIDFNNILRIHMAYAVHTQAIEASGFEPIDPQRILDRYTHVYTTADPNTRELIEDLENYDLLDGDGREIPIFSEDGLPILRRDRFRDPDTPPCGLLQDLNKVLPLFQESSIIPLQDPELDDGERDLQDEDFIADILGDPSEPMTPIFTYPQFFSKNIGQWQADGVIKPLLRPLRRLARDIGVTVDGPLCIEGFKSQAYNNVAHHVRDKARTHIAQRGPLTGATAGAWARDASTKKTALDTLGYASAQLPHERLARQMRTAENHANKNALRFENNFIFHIGRIKPEYRSGGGFYEHVLMKLRKIFFSPEVNNALCSSTVIFKPAVYPRILEWTTYPITTLLDRVWTLRVKPNLTNPAENGRPDPVYVELTSVAERCLNFAHTGAAKVLNRNLMWHMWVTRGILDNGFPAFWPGLVIGGERRTAPFVELSQWPLAPRPEYMPLVVSKRSQELTYGLPHF
;
A
#
# COMPACT_ATOMS: atom_id res chain seq x y z
N MET A 1 -9.38 19.31 59.90
CA MET A 1 -8.94 18.62 61.14
C MET A 1 -7.87 17.62 60.74
N PHE A 2 -6.72 17.62 61.44
CA PHE A 2 -5.69 16.57 61.62
C PHE A 2 -5.47 15.49 60.54
N SER A 3 -4.24 15.11 60.16
CA SER A 3 -2.86 15.52 60.53
C SER A 3 -1.90 15.08 59.38
N GLN A 4 -0.75 15.72 59.13
CA GLN A 4 0.63 15.31 59.55
C GLN A 4 0.87 13.77 59.54
N GLU A 5 2.02 13.25 59.09
CA GLU A 5 3.41 13.75 59.24
C GLU A 5 4.34 13.49 58.01
N GLU A 6 5.45 14.24 57.93
CA GLU A 6 6.72 13.81 57.26
C GLU A 6 7.65 13.21 58.33
N PRO A 7 8.74 12.47 57.98
CA PRO A 7 10.06 13.14 58.11
C PRO A 7 11.23 12.63 57.22
N SER A 8 12.21 13.54 57.04
CA SER A 8 13.69 13.39 57.02
C SER A 8 14.43 12.31 56.20
N PHE A 9 15.31 12.81 55.31
CA PHE A 9 16.75 12.47 55.11
C PHE A 9 17.42 11.40 56.00
N GLU A 10 18.34 10.61 55.40
CA GLU A 10 19.67 10.30 55.99
C GLU A 10 20.72 9.87 54.91
N GLN A 11 21.95 9.53 55.33
CA GLN A 11 23.20 9.50 54.54
C GLN A 11 24.22 8.47 55.10
N ASP A 12 25.30 8.03 54.42
CA ASP A 12 25.74 8.28 53.03
C ASP A 12 25.57 7.01 52.13
N GLU A 13 26.54 6.20 51.66
CA GLU A 13 28.01 6.09 51.76
C GLU A 13 28.62 5.70 50.37
N GLN A 14 29.92 5.96 50.14
CA GLN A 14 30.72 5.30 49.08
C GLN A 14 31.46 4.07 49.65
N PRO A 15 32.05 3.21 48.80
CA PRO A 15 33.49 3.38 48.60
C PRO A 15 33.98 3.27 47.14
N GLU A 16 35.21 3.73 46.92
CA GLU A 16 35.99 3.63 45.69
C GLU A 16 36.64 2.25 45.55
N GLU A 17 36.91 1.77 44.32
CA GLU A 17 38.19 1.11 44.00
C GLU A 17 38.47 1.05 42.48
N ASP A 18 39.33 1.97 42.07
CA ASP A 18 40.53 1.79 41.23
C ASP A 18 41.01 0.31 41.02
N VAL A 19 41.70 -0.12 39.93
CA VAL A 19 42.43 0.59 38.86
C VAL A 19 42.86 -0.36 37.71
N LYS A 20 43.59 0.17 36.71
CA LYS A 20 44.51 -0.46 35.71
C LYS A 20 44.01 -0.97 34.36
N TYR A 21 44.43 -0.24 33.33
CA TYR A 21 44.84 -0.77 32.02
C TYR A 21 46.03 -1.74 32.14
N VAL A 22 46.07 -2.76 31.27
CA VAL A 22 47.30 -3.24 30.62
C VAL A 22 46.97 -3.54 29.15
N SER A 23 47.85 -3.12 28.24
CA SER A 23 47.76 -3.39 26.80
C SER A 23 48.80 -4.42 26.38
N GLU A 24 48.44 -5.37 25.53
CA GLU A 24 49.40 -6.03 24.64
C GLU A 24 48.67 -6.60 23.41
N GLY A 25 49.34 -6.63 22.25
CA GLY A 25 48.78 -7.09 20.99
C GLY A 25 49.84 -7.76 20.13
N ILE A 26 49.44 -8.79 19.38
CA ILE A 26 50.35 -9.57 18.53
C ILE A 26 49.78 -9.65 17.11
N TYR A 27 50.52 -9.10 16.15
CA TYR A 27 50.34 -9.36 14.72
C TYR A 27 50.86 -10.76 14.38
N LEU A 28 50.09 -11.53 13.60
CA LEU A 28 50.65 -12.55 12.70
C LEU A 28 49.93 -12.52 11.34
N SER A 29 50.72 -12.40 10.28
CA SER A 29 50.27 -12.28 8.89
C SER A 29 50.42 -13.59 8.12
N GLY A 30 49.46 -13.91 7.24
CA GLY A 30 49.57 -15.04 6.32
C GLY A 30 48.80 -14.86 5.01
N HIS A 31 49.51 -14.68 3.90
CA HIS A 31 49.03 -15.02 2.55
C HIS A 31 49.09 -16.56 2.37
N CYS A 32 48.48 -17.24 1.40
CA CYS A 32 47.80 -16.95 0.12
C CYS A 32 46.99 -18.24 -0.27
N PRO A 33 46.42 -18.43 -1.48
CA PRO A 33 46.00 -17.50 -2.53
C PRO A 33 44.49 -17.66 -2.90
N ALA A 34 44.00 -16.90 -3.89
CA ALA A 34 42.61 -16.97 -4.35
C ALA A 34 42.32 -18.14 -5.32
N LEU A 35 41.13 -18.74 -5.20
CA LEU A 35 40.48 -19.55 -6.25
C LEU A 35 39.23 -18.79 -6.74
N ARG A 36 39.11 -18.59 -8.06
CA ARG A 36 37.98 -17.89 -8.67
C ARG A 36 36.84 -18.87 -8.97
N THR A 37 35.65 -18.59 -8.46
CA THR A 37 34.37 -19.09 -8.98
C THR A 37 33.60 -17.93 -9.62
N PRO A 38 32.78 -18.17 -10.67
CA PRO A 38 32.06 -17.11 -11.36
C PRO A 38 30.82 -16.68 -10.56
N SER A 39 30.85 -15.48 -9.98
CA SER A 39 29.71 -14.88 -9.30
C SER A 39 28.68 -14.37 -10.32
N SER A 40 27.54 -15.06 -10.46
CA SER A 40 26.36 -14.54 -11.18
C SER A 40 25.67 -13.47 -10.33
N SER A 41 26.12 -12.22 -10.47
CA SER A 41 25.68 -11.09 -9.64
C SER A 41 24.29 -10.56 -10.01
N TYR A 42 23.25 -11.26 -9.55
CA TYR A 42 21.96 -10.63 -9.29
C TYR A 42 22.00 -9.99 -7.90
N PRO A 43 21.81 -8.66 -7.76
CA PRO A 43 21.77 -8.02 -6.45
C PRO A 43 20.44 -8.33 -5.76
N SER A 44 20.45 -9.25 -4.81
CA SER A 44 19.35 -9.42 -3.86
C SER A 44 19.12 -8.09 -3.11
N PRO A 45 17.89 -7.57 -3.00
CA PRO A 45 17.62 -6.30 -2.33
C PRO A 45 17.93 -6.41 -0.82
N SER A 46 19.01 -5.76 -0.39
CA SER A 46 19.57 -5.87 0.95
C SER A 46 18.79 -5.07 1.99
N LEU A 47 17.70 -5.65 2.49
CA LEU A 47 16.95 -5.19 3.68
C LEU A 47 17.59 -5.65 5.02
N ASN A 48 18.90 -5.94 5.01
CA ASN A 48 19.52 -6.89 5.93
C ASN A 48 20.70 -6.33 6.76
N SER A 49 20.84 -5.00 6.92
CA SER A 49 22.05 -4.40 7.53
C SER A 49 21.85 -3.20 8.47
N GLU A 50 20.65 -3.00 9.05
CA GLU A 50 20.35 -1.86 9.94
C GLU A 50 19.61 -2.23 11.24
N LEU A 51 19.63 -3.51 11.65
CA LEU A 51 19.04 -3.99 12.90
C LEU A 51 19.98 -4.98 13.62
N ASP A 52 21.06 -4.47 14.19
CA ASP A 52 21.95 -5.22 15.10
C ASP A 52 21.32 -5.44 16.48
N GLU A 53 20.30 -4.65 16.86
CA GLU A 53 19.56 -4.77 18.11
C GLU A 53 18.15 -5.34 17.93
N PRO A 54 17.65 -6.18 18.87
CA PRO A 54 16.29 -6.71 18.81
C PRO A 54 15.24 -5.68 19.21
N LEU A 55 14.14 -5.62 18.46
CA LEU A 55 13.02 -4.70 18.67
C LEU A 55 12.14 -5.06 19.89
N GLY A 56 12.41 -6.18 20.56
CA GLY A 56 11.64 -6.63 21.72
C GLY A 56 10.15 -6.83 21.41
N ALA A 57 9.29 -6.47 22.37
CA ALA A 57 7.84 -6.55 22.19
C ALA A 57 7.31 -5.53 21.14
N ALA A 58 8.08 -4.47 20.83
CA ALA A 58 7.67 -3.48 19.82
C ALA A 58 7.62 -4.07 18.40
N ALA A 59 8.29 -5.20 18.14
CA ALA A 59 8.15 -6.00 16.91
C ALA A 59 6.69 -6.37 16.57
N TYR A 60 5.80 -6.40 17.57
CA TYR A 60 4.37 -6.72 17.43
C TYR A 60 3.45 -5.49 17.48
N THR A 61 4.02 -4.29 17.39
CA THR A 61 3.31 -3.03 17.22
C THR A 61 3.61 -2.42 15.85
N ASP A 62 2.66 -1.70 15.26
CA ASP A 62 3.05 -0.70 14.26
C ASP A 62 3.68 0.46 15.05
N GLY A 63 5.01 0.45 15.17
CA GLY A 63 5.79 1.44 15.94
C GLY A 63 5.49 2.90 15.56
N GLU A 64 6.01 3.86 16.34
CA GLU A 64 5.86 5.27 15.97
C GLU A 64 6.39 5.51 14.55
N GLU A 65 5.75 6.43 13.82
CA GLU A 65 6.18 6.73 12.45
C GLU A 65 7.42 7.64 12.53
N ASP A 66 8.58 7.03 12.81
CA ASP A 66 9.89 7.65 12.66
C ASP A 66 10.18 7.86 11.17
N GLY A 67 9.63 8.96 10.68
CA GLY A 67 9.70 9.41 9.31
C GLY A 67 8.66 10.51 9.06
N PRO A 68 8.83 11.30 7.99
CA PRO A 68 7.93 12.40 7.67
C PRO A 68 6.67 11.86 6.99
N LEU A 69 6.90 11.20 5.86
CA LEU A 69 5.86 10.69 4.98
C LEU A 69 5.20 9.47 5.62
N ARG A 70 3.91 9.61 5.98
CA ARG A 70 3.03 8.48 6.24
C ARG A 70 3.10 7.49 5.09
N GLU A 71 3.24 6.20 5.39
CA GLU A 71 3.33 5.22 4.32
C GLU A 71 1.99 5.05 3.59
N PRO A 72 1.97 5.10 2.24
CA PRO A 72 0.73 4.91 1.48
C PRO A 72 0.13 3.52 1.75
N PHE A 73 -1.20 3.44 1.69
CA PHE A 73 -1.89 2.17 1.85
C PHE A 73 -1.40 1.17 0.80
N ASN A 74 -0.87 0.05 1.27
CA ASN A 74 -0.32 -0.99 0.44
C ASN A 74 -0.96 -2.34 0.80
N ILE A 75 -1.50 -3.03 -0.21
CA ILE A 75 -2.08 -4.37 -0.09
C ILE A 75 -0.96 -5.38 0.21
N SER A 76 0.22 -5.20 -0.39
CA SER A 76 1.40 -6.03 -0.15
C SER A 76 2.13 -5.76 1.18
N PHE A 77 1.59 -4.94 2.09
CA PHE A 77 2.24 -4.74 3.40
C PHE A 77 2.01 -5.94 4.34
N VAL A 78 3.08 -6.32 5.03
CA VAL A 78 3.17 -7.43 6.01
C VAL A 78 4.24 -7.00 7.02
N PRO A 79 4.03 -7.19 8.35
CA PRO A 79 5.00 -6.78 9.35
C PRO A 79 6.28 -7.62 9.30
N PRO A 80 7.46 -7.06 9.66
CA PRO A 80 8.76 -7.73 9.51
C PRO A 80 8.88 -9.11 10.17
N THR A 81 8.20 -9.34 11.30
CA THR A 81 8.11 -10.62 12.03
C THR A 81 7.53 -11.76 11.18
N MET A 82 6.70 -11.43 10.19
CA MET A 82 5.95 -12.38 9.38
C MET A 82 6.53 -12.62 7.99
N VAL A 83 7.50 -11.79 7.57
CA VAL A 83 8.29 -12.03 6.35
C VAL A 83 9.14 -13.28 6.53
N THR A 84 9.44 -13.99 5.44
CA THR A 84 10.34 -15.16 5.44
C THR A 84 11.43 -14.96 4.38
N GLU A 85 12.67 -15.29 4.71
CA GLU A 85 13.84 -15.06 3.84
C GLU A 85 13.72 -15.81 2.50
N ASP A 86 13.00 -16.93 2.51
CA ASP A 86 12.77 -17.87 1.43
C ASP A 86 11.36 -17.76 0.82
N SER A 87 10.72 -16.59 0.89
CA SER A 87 9.29 -16.48 0.58
C SER A 87 8.90 -16.76 -0.89
N VAL A 88 7.64 -17.16 -1.09
CA VAL A 88 7.01 -17.24 -2.42
C VAL A 88 6.82 -15.83 -3.01
N SER A 89 7.05 -15.68 -4.31
CA SER A 89 6.84 -14.39 -5.00
C SER A 89 5.35 -14.10 -5.24
N GLN A 90 4.97 -12.83 -5.26
CA GLN A 90 3.58 -12.45 -5.60
C GLN A 90 3.23 -12.79 -7.05
N GLU A 91 4.22 -12.88 -7.93
CA GLU A 91 4.04 -13.30 -9.32
C GLU A 91 3.58 -14.75 -9.44
N GLU A 92 4.01 -15.67 -8.57
CA GLU A 92 3.55 -17.07 -8.58
C GLU A 92 2.10 -17.20 -8.15
N VAL A 93 1.69 -16.47 -7.10
CA VAL A 93 0.29 -16.35 -6.69
C VAL A 93 -0.55 -15.79 -7.84
N THR A 94 -0.02 -14.82 -8.59
CA THR A 94 -0.73 -14.15 -9.69
C THR A 94 -0.82 -14.99 -10.96
N ARG A 95 0.26 -15.69 -11.35
CA ARG A 95 0.28 -16.61 -12.50
C ARG A 95 -0.48 -17.91 -12.21
N GLY A 96 -0.74 -18.24 -10.94
CA GLY A 96 -1.47 -19.43 -10.53
C GLY A 96 -0.79 -20.74 -10.99
N HIS A 97 0.52 -20.71 -11.16
CA HIS A 97 1.34 -21.79 -11.71
C HIS A 97 2.43 -22.19 -10.72
N LEU A 98 2.60 -23.49 -10.55
CA LEU A 98 3.61 -24.07 -9.67
C LEU A 98 4.93 -24.21 -10.42
N VAL A 99 6.03 -23.88 -9.73
CA VAL A 99 7.33 -24.43 -10.07
C VAL A 99 7.24 -25.95 -9.91
N ALA A 100 7.67 -26.72 -10.91
CA ALA A 100 7.76 -28.17 -10.78
C ALA A 100 8.83 -28.53 -9.73
N ASP A 101 8.46 -29.31 -8.71
CA ASP A 101 9.41 -29.78 -7.69
C ASP A 101 10.55 -30.58 -8.37
N ALA A 102 11.76 -30.03 -8.34
CA ALA A 102 12.96 -30.70 -8.88
C ALA A 102 13.49 -31.83 -7.98
N HIS A 103 12.78 -32.18 -6.90
CA HIS A 103 13.05 -33.30 -6.01
C HIS A 103 11.75 -34.07 -5.71
N PHE A 104 11.69 -35.30 -6.21
CA PHE A 104 10.63 -36.26 -5.88
C PHE A 104 10.99 -36.99 -4.59
N ASP A 105 10.36 -36.59 -3.48
CA ASP A 105 10.30 -37.36 -2.23
C ASP A 105 8.90 -37.94 -2.02
N GLU A 106 8.76 -38.99 -1.20
CA GLU A 106 7.50 -39.69 -0.94
C GLU A 106 6.40 -38.73 -0.45
N LEU A 107 6.75 -37.76 0.40
CA LEU A 107 5.79 -36.76 0.90
C LEU A 107 5.31 -35.81 -0.21
N ALA A 108 6.13 -35.51 -1.22
CA ALA A 108 5.71 -34.72 -2.37
C ALA A 108 4.77 -35.53 -3.28
N GLN A 109 5.09 -36.79 -3.53
CA GLN A 109 4.23 -37.70 -4.31
C GLN A 109 2.86 -37.89 -3.64
N ARG A 110 2.82 -38.15 -2.32
CA ARG A 110 1.58 -38.31 -1.55
C ARG A 110 0.70 -37.06 -1.56
N TYR A 111 1.28 -35.86 -1.65
CA TYR A 111 0.53 -34.62 -1.86
C TYR A 111 -0.09 -34.55 -3.26
N VAL A 112 0.67 -34.89 -4.31
CA VAL A 112 0.20 -34.88 -5.71
C VAL A 112 -0.97 -35.86 -5.88
N GLU A 113 -0.81 -37.09 -5.41
CA GLU A 113 -1.81 -38.18 -5.49
C GLU A 113 -3.10 -37.90 -4.70
N MET A 114 -3.07 -37.01 -3.71
CA MET A 114 -4.28 -36.67 -2.94
C MET A 114 -5.35 -36.02 -3.85
N PRO A 115 -6.63 -36.44 -3.77
CA PRO A 115 -7.69 -35.79 -4.54
C PRO A 115 -8.11 -34.45 -3.90
N THR A 116 -8.13 -33.37 -4.70
CA THR A 116 -8.77 -32.10 -4.31
C THR A 116 -10.28 -32.27 -4.21
N ARG A 117 -10.88 -31.68 -3.17
CA ARG A 117 -12.34 -31.68 -2.94
C ARG A 117 -12.90 -30.26 -2.96
N THR A 118 -14.07 -30.06 -3.56
CA THR A 118 -14.79 -28.79 -3.41
C THR A 118 -15.37 -28.68 -1.99
N VAL A 119 -15.15 -27.54 -1.33
CA VAL A 119 -15.83 -27.19 -0.07
C VAL A 119 -16.70 -25.96 -0.29
N LEU A 120 -17.95 -26.04 0.16
CA LEU A 120 -18.93 -24.95 0.04
C LEU A 120 -18.79 -23.96 1.19
N LEU A 121 -19.00 -22.67 0.92
CA LEU A 121 -19.01 -21.66 1.99
C LEU A 121 -20.17 -21.89 2.98
N SER A 122 -21.27 -22.50 2.54
CA SER A 122 -22.39 -22.94 3.39
C SER A 122 -22.02 -24.05 4.38
N ASP A 123 -21.01 -24.86 4.07
CA ASP A 123 -20.36 -25.77 5.02
C ASP A 123 -19.41 -25.00 5.94
N LEU A 124 -18.70 -24.01 5.38
CA LEU A 124 -17.87 -23.00 6.05
C LEU A 124 -18.57 -22.40 7.28
N GLU A 125 -19.59 -21.60 6.98
CA GLU A 125 -20.45 -20.90 7.93
C GLU A 125 -21.07 -21.86 8.95
N ARG A 126 -21.59 -23.02 8.50
CA ARG A 126 -22.27 -23.96 9.41
C ARG A 126 -21.31 -24.56 10.44
N ASN A 127 -20.07 -24.87 10.05
CA ASN A 127 -19.05 -25.34 10.99
C ASN A 127 -18.69 -24.26 12.02
N PHE A 128 -18.55 -23.00 11.60
CA PHE A 128 -18.28 -21.86 12.47
C PHE A 128 -19.44 -21.58 13.44
N ASN A 129 -20.66 -21.39 12.92
CA ASN A 129 -21.86 -21.08 13.71
C ASN A 129 -22.20 -22.20 14.71
N SER A 130 -22.03 -23.47 14.34
CA SER A 130 -22.23 -24.61 15.25
C SER A 130 -21.01 -24.95 16.12
N ARG A 131 -19.92 -24.17 16.02
CA ARG A 131 -18.63 -24.39 16.69
C ARG A 131 -18.06 -25.80 16.53
N ASN A 132 -18.27 -26.42 15.36
CA ASN A 132 -17.85 -27.78 15.07
C ASN A 132 -16.34 -27.86 14.75
N GLN A 133 -15.54 -27.81 15.82
CA GLN A 133 -14.08 -27.86 15.76
C GLN A 133 -13.54 -29.16 15.13
N GLU A 134 -14.18 -30.31 15.37
CA GLU A 134 -13.77 -31.60 14.80
C GLU A 134 -13.88 -31.59 13.26
N ARG A 135 -15.02 -31.15 12.71
CA ARG A 135 -15.19 -30.99 11.26
C ARG A 135 -14.29 -29.90 10.69
N ALA A 136 -14.14 -28.76 11.38
CA ALA A 136 -13.27 -27.67 10.94
C ALA A 136 -11.81 -28.13 10.79
N LEU A 137 -11.24 -28.76 11.82
CA LEU A 137 -9.86 -29.26 11.79
C LEU A 137 -9.67 -30.37 10.74
N SER A 138 -10.65 -31.25 10.54
CA SER A 138 -10.58 -32.33 9.53
C SER A 138 -10.47 -31.85 8.08
N LEU A 139 -10.75 -30.56 7.80
CA LEU A 139 -10.54 -29.97 6.48
C LEU A 139 -9.06 -29.77 6.19
N LEU A 140 -8.26 -29.42 7.21
CA LEU A 140 -6.82 -29.19 7.05
C LEU A 140 -6.05 -30.44 6.60
N GLN A 141 -6.59 -31.64 6.83
CA GLN A 141 -6.00 -32.91 6.41
C GLN A 141 -6.31 -33.27 4.94
N ARG A 142 -6.71 -32.30 4.11
CA ARG A 142 -7.19 -32.51 2.72
C ARG A 142 -6.84 -31.32 1.82
N LYS A 143 -6.58 -31.57 0.54
CA LYS A 143 -6.64 -30.50 -0.49
C LYS A 143 -8.10 -30.11 -0.71
N ASN A 144 -8.44 -28.84 -0.46
CA ASN A 144 -9.79 -28.31 -0.67
C ASN A 144 -9.76 -27.12 -1.64
N LEU A 145 -10.78 -26.99 -2.48
CA LEU A 145 -11.05 -25.81 -3.29
C LEU A 145 -12.32 -25.14 -2.74
N LEU A 146 -12.20 -23.89 -2.29
CA LEU A 146 -13.35 -23.13 -1.80
C LEU A 146 -14.27 -22.72 -2.96
N LYS A 147 -15.56 -23.01 -2.84
CA LYS A 147 -16.62 -22.50 -3.71
C LYS A 147 -17.61 -21.68 -2.88
N VAL A 148 -17.80 -20.42 -3.25
CA VAL A 148 -18.85 -19.56 -2.68
C VAL A 148 -20.19 -19.97 -3.30
N ASP A 149 -21.17 -20.32 -2.46
CA ASP A 149 -22.52 -20.66 -2.90
C ASP A 149 -23.27 -19.43 -3.44
N SER A 150 -24.11 -19.61 -4.46
CA SER A 150 -24.93 -18.53 -5.03
C SER A 150 -25.88 -17.86 -4.02
N ARG A 151 -26.17 -18.50 -2.89
CA ARG A 151 -26.92 -17.87 -1.78
C ARG A 151 -26.23 -16.63 -1.21
N TYR A 152 -24.91 -16.54 -1.32
CA TYR A 152 -24.06 -15.46 -0.80
C TYR A 152 -23.69 -14.39 -1.84
N LEU A 153 -24.10 -14.56 -3.10
CA LEU A 153 -23.72 -13.69 -4.21
C LEU A 153 -24.94 -13.09 -4.90
N TYR A 154 -24.74 -11.95 -5.56
CA TYR A 154 -25.60 -11.48 -6.64
C TYR A 154 -24.89 -11.65 -7.98
N ALA A 155 -25.65 -11.73 -9.07
CA ALA A 155 -25.08 -11.56 -10.41
C ALA A 155 -24.68 -10.09 -10.64
N ALA A 156 -23.68 -9.83 -11.48
CA ALA A 156 -23.23 -8.46 -11.78
C ALA A 156 -24.32 -7.61 -12.46
N ASN A 157 -25.30 -8.26 -13.08
CA ASN A 157 -26.46 -7.71 -13.78
C ASN A 157 -27.81 -8.09 -13.12
N ASP A 158 -27.80 -8.41 -11.81
CA ASP A 158 -29.02 -8.70 -11.05
C ASP A 158 -29.91 -7.45 -10.97
N PRO A 159 -31.20 -7.52 -11.36
CA PRO A 159 -32.07 -6.34 -11.46
C PRO A 159 -32.38 -5.68 -10.11
N LYS A 160 -32.09 -6.32 -8.97
CA LYS A 160 -32.20 -5.70 -7.64
C LYS A 160 -30.97 -4.88 -7.25
N ILE A 161 -29.83 -5.11 -7.90
CA ILE A 161 -28.57 -4.47 -7.53
C ILE A 161 -28.37 -3.21 -8.36
N TYR A 162 -28.16 -2.09 -7.68
CA TYR A 162 -27.71 -0.87 -8.31
C TYR A 162 -26.33 -0.45 -7.82
N TRP A 163 -25.55 0.07 -8.75
CA TRP A 163 -24.24 0.64 -8.47
C TRP A 163 -24.38 2.13 -8.13
N LYS A 164 -23.55 2.57 -7.18
CA LYS A 164 -23.44 3.97 -6.73
C LYS A 164 -21.98 4.31 -6.49
N LEU A 165 -21.46 5.28 -7.23
CA LEU A 165 -20.23 5.97 -6.85
C LEU A 165 -20.55 6.83 -5.61
N SER A 166 -20.03 6.43 -4.46
CA SER A 166 -20.41 6.98 -3.15
C SER A 166 -19.58 8.20 -2.76
N GLU A 167 -18.30 8.22 -3.14
CA GLU A 167 -17.38 9.34 -2.94
C GLU A 167 -16.12 9.19 -3.80
N VAL A 168 -15.39 10.31 -3.92
CA VAL A 168 -14.02 10.36 -4.44
C VAL A 168 -13.12 10.86 -3.30
N ARG A 169 -11.91 10.32 -3.24
CA ARG A 169 -10.90 10.71 -2.26
C ARG A 169 -9.54 11.00 -2.90
N TRP A 170 -8.79 11.84 -2.22
CA TRP A 170 -7.42 12.23 -2.51
C TRP A 170 -6.52 11.74 -1.37
N ASP A 171 -5.55 10.90 -1.71
CA ASP A 171 -4.71 10.20 -0.72
C ASP A 171 -3.30 10.75 -0.61
N CYS A 172 -2.78 11.27 -1.71
CA CYS A 172 -1.41 11.75 -1.85
C CYS A 172 -1.31 12.83 -2.93
N ASP A 173 -0.41 13.78 -2.70
CA ASP A 173 0.15 14.72 -3.66
C ASP A 173 1.68 14.84 -3.47
N ILE A 174 2.41 14.85 -4.58
CA ILE A 174 3.81 15.31 -4.65
C ILE A 174 3.88 16.40 -5.71
N CYS A 175 4.27 17.60 -5.31
CA CYS A 175 4.45 18.75 -6.19
C CYS A 175 5.94 18.98 -6.46
N VAL A 176 6.33 18.89 -7.74
CA VAL A 176 7.70 19.14 -8.23
C VAL A 176 7.74 20.55 -8.84
N PRO A 177 8.60 21.47 -8.36
CA PRO A 177 8.69 22.81 -8.92
C PRO A 177 9.33 22.82 -10.32
N LYS A 178 9.16 23.92 -11.04
CA LYS A 178 9.69 24.16 -12.41
C LYS A 178 11.11 24.74 -12.45
N GLU A 179 11.62 25.17 -11.31
CA GLU A 179 12.86 25.93 -11.15
C GLU A 179 13.39 25.72 -9.72
N LEU A 180 14.70 25.92 -9.51
CA LEU A 180 15.36 25.89 -8.21
C LEU A 180 14.69 26.80 -7.14
N GLY A 181 14.88 26.46 -5.87
CA GLY A 181 14.33 27.20 -4.72
C GLY A 181 13.07 26.57 -4.11
N PHE A 182 12.18 27.40 -3.57
CA PHE A 182 11.04 27.02 -2.72
C PHE A 182 9.66 27.19 -3.38
N GLY A 183 9.61 27.38 -4.70
CA GLY A 183 8.38 27.70 -5.44
C GLY A 183 7.18 26.76 -5.23
N ALA A 184 7.40 25.47 -4.97
CA ALA A 184 6.32 24.50 -4.69
C ALA A 184 5.86 24.45 -3.22
N VAL A 185 6.53 25.17 -2.31
CA VAL A 185 6.19 25.27 -0.88
C VAL A 185 5.49 26.60 -0.59
N LEU A 186 5.73 27.62 -1.41
CA LEU A 186 5.12 28.95 -1.28
C LEU A 186 3.63 28.94 -1.70
N PRO A 187 2.71 29.48 -0.88
CA PRO A 187 1.34 29.76 -1.30
C PRO A 187 1.31 30.93 -2.31
N PRO A 188 0.29 31.00 -3.18
CA PRO A 188 0.21 32.05 -4.22
C PRO A 188 -0.04 33.46 -3.65
N VAL A 189 -0.58 33.56 -2.44
CA VAL A 189 -0.83 34.82 -1.72
C VAL A 189 -0.18 34.80 -0.34
N ASP A 190 0.30 35.95 0.13
CA ASP A 190 0.87 36.09 1.48
C ASP A 190 -0.22 35.92 2.55
N LYS A 191 0.06 35.08 3.55
CA LYS A 191 -0.91 34.67 4.57
C LYS A 191 -0.37 34.85 5.98
N LEU A 192 -1.18 35.44 6.86
CA LEU A 192 -0.81 35.77 8.23
C LEU A 192 -0.76 34.55 9.17
N ASP A 193 -1.46 33.47 8.81
CA ASP A 193 -1.55 32.20 9.54
C ASP A 193 -0.67 31.09 8.94
N TRP A 194 -0.08 31.32 7.76
CA TRP A 194 0.81 30.37 7.10
C TRP A 194 2.21 30.43 7.72
N SER A 195 2.75 29.27 8.07
CA SER A 195 4.15 29.14 8.49
C SER A 195 4.76 27.80 8.09
N PHE A 196 6.03 27.82 7.70
CA PHE A 196 6.86 26.64 7.45
C PHE A 196 7.92 26.51 8.55
N THR A 197 8.05 25.33 9.15
CA THR A 197 9.10 25.05 10.14
C THR A 197 10.18 24.18 9.50
N MET A 198 11.35 24.79 9.27
CA MET A 198 12.55 24.09 8.79
C MET A 198 13.38 23.55 9.96
N ARG A 199 13.95 22.35 9.82
CA ARG A 199 14.75 21.65 10.83
C ARG A 199 15.67 20.58 10.22
N PHE A 200 16.89 20.44 10.75
CA PHE A 200 17.88 19.46 10.25
C PHE A 200 18.30 18.38 11.27
N ASP A 201 17.70 18.37 12.46
CA ASP A 201 17.80 17.25 13.42
C ASP A 201 17.30 15.93 12.80
N ARG A 202 16.33 16.03 11.89
CA ARG A 202 15.71 14.94 11.14
C ARG A 202 16.31 14.71 9.75
N ARG A 203 17.51 15.23 9.44
CA ARG A 203 18.16 15.08 8.12
C ARG A 203 18.30 13.63 7.62
N HIS A 204 18.35 12.66 8.54
CA HIS A 204 18.47 11.22 8.25
C HIS A 204 17.13 10.58 7.78
N TRP A 205 16.02 11.33 7.84
CA TRP A 205 14.72 10.86 7.40
C TRP A 205 14.68 10.58 5.89
N THR A 206 14.08 9.46 5.52
CA THR A 206 14.07 8.97 4.13
C THR A 206 12.80 9.37 3.36
N PHE A 207 12.97 9.70 2.09
CA PHE A 207 11.88 9.87 1.14
C PHE A 207 11.36 8.49 0.68
N LYS A 208 10.06 8.26 0.92
CA LYS A 208 9.33 7.00 0.65
C LYS A 208 8.27 7.13 -0.46
N GLY A 209 8.13 8.31 -1.07
CA GLY A 209 7.12 8.57 -2.08
C GLY A 209 7.40 7.89 -3.42
N ASP A 210 6.44 7.98 -4.35
CA ASP A 210 6.64 7.52 -5.73
C ASP A 210 7.60 8.47 -6.46
N ARG A 211 8.28 7.97 -7.50
CA ARG A 211 9.47 8.60 -8.09
C ARG A 211 9.29 8.98 -9.56
N ARG A 212 8.26 8.44 -10.22
CA ARG A 212 7.94 8.72 -11.62
C ARG A 212 7.75 10.22 -11.90
N VAL A 213 7.19 10.96 -10.93
CA VAL A 213 6.97 12.42 -11.01
C VAL A 213 8.26 13.24 -11.20
N PHE A 214 9.42 12.75 -10.76
CA PHE A 214 10.65 13.53 -10.80
C PHE A 214 11.33 13.52 -12.17
N GLY A 215 11.21 12.43 -12.93
CA GLY A 215 11.96 12.25 -14.18
C GLY A 215 13.44 11.87 -14.01
N PHE A 216 13.88 11.50 -12.80
CA PHE A 216 15.23 11.00 -12.53
C PHE A 216 15.20 10.00 -11.36
N LEU A 217 16.35 9.39 -11.03
CA LEU A 217 16.50 8.64 -9.76
C LEU A 217 16.85 9.60 -8.62
N PRO A 218 15.96 9.84 -7.63
CA PRO A 218 16.28 10.64 -6.45
C PRO A 218 17.15 9.87 -5.42
N ASP A 219 17.83 8.79 -5.83
CA ASP A 219 18.68 7.99 -4.95
C ASP A 219 19.90 8.82 -4.50
N HIS A 220 20.08 8.91 -3.18
CA HIS A 220 21.03 9.79 -2.48
C HIS A 220 20.90 11.30 -2.71
N ARG A 221 19.84 11.75 -3.39
CA ARG A 221 19.61 13.15 -3.77
C ARG A 221 18.51 13.87 -2.95
N MET A 222 17.93 13.23 -1.93
CA MET A 222 16.81 13.77 -1.13
C MET A 222 17.20 14.09 0.33
N LEU A 223 16.90 15.29 0.81
CA LEU A 223 17.05 15.70 2.21
C LEU A 223 15.71 16.16 2.76
N TYR A 224 15.21 15.54 3.84
CA TYR A 224 14.09 16.10 4.60
C TYR A 224 14.53 17.37 5.33
N ILE A 225 13.77 18.46 5.16
CA ILE A 225 14.11 19.77 5.75
C ILE A 225 13.02 20.37 6.63
N GLY A 226 11.81 19.82 6.70
CA GLY A 226 10.76 20.37 7.57
C GLY A 226 9.34 20.05 7.15
N GLN A 227 8.37 20.72 7.77
CA GLN A 227 6.95 20.52 7.51
C GLN A 227 6.22 21.86 7.34
N ALA A 228 5.40 21.94 6.32
CA ALA A 228 4.51 23.04 5.98
C ALA A 228 3.09 22.79 6.53
N PRO A 229 2.14 23.72 6.40
CA PRO A 229 0.77 23.55 6.89
C PRO A 229 0.07 22.31 6.30
N MET A 230 -1.00 21.86 6.97
CA MET A 230 -1.74 20.63 6.65
C MET A 230 -0.90 19.33 6.67
N GLN A 231 0.20 19.28 7.43
CA GLN A 231 1.10 18.13 7.53
C GLN A 231 1.70 17.71 6.18
N ALA A 232 2.06 18.70 5.34
CA ALA A 232 2.80 18.47 4.11
C ALA A 232 4.31 18.55 4.38
N ASP A 233 5.03 17.50 4.04
CA ASP A 233 6.47 17.38 4.27
C ASP A 233 7.27 18.07 3.16
N VAL A 234 8.38 18.71 3.54
CA VAL A 234 9.25 19.43 2.61
C VAL A 234 10.60 18.74 2.54
N PHE A 235 11.01 18.42 1.31
CA PHE A 235 12.31 17.86 0.98
C PHE A 235 13.06 18.79 0.03
N ILE A 236 14.38 18.90 0.17
CA ILE A 236 15.24 19.37 -0.93
C ILE A 236 15.64 18.16 -1.77
N ALA A 237 15.44 18.24 -3.08
CA ALA A 237 16.13 17.39 -4.04
C ALA A 237 17.26 18.14 -4.73
N LEU A 238 18.31 17.40 -5.10
CA LEU A 238 19.28 17.82 -6.10
C LEU A 238 18.83 17.24 -7.45
N MET A 239 18.05 18.03 -8.18
CA MET A 239 17.36 17.62 -9.41
C MET A 239 18.24 17.93 -10.63
N PRO A 240 18.63 16.92 -11.45
CA PRO A 240 19.42 17.15 -12.66
C PRO A 240 18.74 18.15 -13.61
N VAL A 241 19.52 18.98 -14.30
CA VAL A 241 18.98 20.01 -15.21
C VAL A 241 18.10 19.39 -16.31
N ASP A 242 18.50 18.23 -16.85
CA ASP A 242 17.70 17.49 -17.85
C ASP A 242 16.34 17.03 -17.32
N ALA A 243 16.18 16.85 -16.00
CA ALA A 243 14.91 16.41 -15.41
C ALA A 243 13.84 17.52 -15.40
N PHE A 244 14.20 18.79 -15.66
CA PHE A 244 13.25 19.89 -15.89
C PHE A 244 12.67 19.88 -17.32
N ALA A 245 13.23 19.09 -18.24
CA ALA A 245 12.72 18.96 -19.60
C ALA A 245 11.25 18.51 -19.62
N ALA A 246 10.55 18.83 -20.71
CA ALA A 246 9.16 18.44 -20.90
C ALA A 246 8.98 16.91 -20.83
N GLU A 247 9.97 16.16 -21.31
CA GLU A 247 10.01 14.69 -21.37
C GLU A 247 11.32 14.17 -20.78
N PRO A 248 11.29 13.66 -19.54
CA PRO A 248 12.44 12.98 -18.95
C PRO A 248 12.53 11.51 -19.39
N GLU A 249 13.75 10.98 -19.51
CA GLU A 249 14.06 9.58 -19.84
C GLU A 249 13.35 8.56 -18.91
N PRO A 250 12.83 7.43 -19.43
CA PRO A 250 12.15 6.40 -18.63
C PRO A 250 13.04 5.72 -17.57
N VAL A 251 12.87 6.11 -16.31
CA VAL A 251 13.71 5.69 -15.18
C VAL A 251 13.35 4.30 -14.64
N ARG A 252 14.30 3.36 -14.56
CA ARG A 252 14.10 2.08 -13.82
C ARG A 252 14.08 2.29 -12.30
N HIS A 253 12.89 2.18 -11.69
CA HIS A 253 12.73 2.51 -10.27
C HIS A 253 13.26 1.47 -9.28
N THR A 254 13.85 1.97 -8.20
CA THR A 254 14.09 1.27 -6.94
C THR A 254 12.93 1.53 -5.97
N ARG A 255 12.49 0.52 -5.20
CA ARG A 255 11.51 0.67 -4.09
C ARG A 255 12.20 0.90 -2.72
N VAL A 256 13.50 1.15 -2.71
CA VAL A 256 14.33 1.37 -1.52
C VAL A 256 14.22 2.85 -1.11
N PRO A 257 13.86 3.21 0.14
CA PRO A 257 13.80 4.60 0.58
C PRO A 257 15.13 5.34 0.37
N THR A 258 15.08 6.63 -0.01
CA THR A 258 16.28 7.43 -0.32
C THR A 258 16.50 8.52 0.72
N THR A 259 17.75 8.78 1.07
CA THR A 259 18.20 10.00 1.77
C THR A 259 19.63 10.34 1.35
N MET A 260 20.00 11.62 1.43
CA MET A 260 21.36 12.10 1.18
C MET A 260 22.36 11.45 2.15
N SER A 261 23.59 11.23 1.69
CA SER A 261 24.69 10.90 2.60
C SER A 261 24.95 12.06 3.56
N SER A 262 25.52 11.78 4.75
CA SER A 262 25.79 12.82 5.76
C SER A 262 26.65 13.99 5.24
N VAL A 263 27.49 13.78 4.22
CA VAL A 263 28.29 14.85 3.60
C VAL A 263 27.43 15.69 2.66
N VAL A 264 26.69 15.07 1.74
CA VAL A 264 25.80 15.76 0.77
C VAL A 264 24.71 16.55 1.51
N ALA A 265 24.19 16.00 2.62
CA ALA A 265 23.27 16.68 3.50
C ALA A 265 23.89 17.95 4.14
N ARG A 266 25.12 17.89 4.66
CA ARG A 266 25.82 19.06 5.24
C ARG A 266 26.16 20.11 4.19
N ILE A 267 26.55 19.71 2.98
CA ILE A 267 26.75 20.63 1.83
C ILE A 267 25.44 21.38 1.53
N THR A 268 24.32 20.66 1.49
CA THR A 268 22.97 21.24 1.26
C THR A 268 22.55 22.19 2.39
N ILE A 269 22.87 21.86 3.64
CA ILE A 269 22.59 22.74 4.79
C ILE A 269 23.50 23.99 4.76
N SER A 270 24.76 23.86 4.36
CA SER A 270 25.68 25.00 4.15
C SER A 270 25.12 25.98 3.14
N MET A 271 24.64 25.46 2.00
CA MET A 271 23.98 26.23 0.94
C MET A 271 22.76 26.99 1.48
N ILE A 272 21.81 26.30 2.14
CA ILE A 272 20.62 26.96 2.70
C ILE A 272 21.00 28.03 3.73
N THR A 273 21.99 27.77 4.58
CA THR A 273 22.48 28.72 5.59
C THR A 273 23.08 29.97 4.95
N TYR A 274 23.83 29.82 3.86
CA TYR A 274 24.38 30.94 3.08
C TYR A 274 23.28 31.80 2.45
N MET A 275 22.28 31.16 1.85
CA MET A 275 21.14 31.86 1.24
C MET A 275 20.27 32.56 2.29
N LEU A 276 20.22 32.08 3.53
CA LEU A 276 19.57 32.78 4.65
C LEU A 276 20.34 34.05 5.07
N VAL A 277 21.68 34.03 5.04
CA VAL A 277 22.47 35.24 5.26
C VAL A 277 22.25 36.25 4.13
N LYS A 278 22.27 35.81 2.85
CA LYS A 278 21.97 36.68 1.68
C LYS A 278 20.54 37.23 1.72
N ALA A 279 19.56 36.44 2.16
CA ALA A 279 18.16 36.86 2.36
C ALA A 279 17.95 37.82 3.56
N GLY A 280 18.99 38.13 4.33
CA GLY A 280 18.90 39.02 5.49
C GLY A 280 18.19 38.42 6.71
N TYR A 281 18.13 37.09 6.82
CA TYR A 281 17.43 36.39 7.91
C TYR A 281 18.23 36.48 9.22
N GLY A 282 18.05 37.58 9.95
CA GLY A 282 18.93 38.09 11.00
C GLY A 282 19.14 37.23 12.27
N THR A 283 18.62 36.01 12.34
CA THR A 283 18.98 35.02 13.37
C THR A 283 20.02 33.99 12.89
N VAL A 284 20.51 34.11 11.65
CA VAL A 284 21.50 33.21 11.06
C VAL A 284 22.78 33.99 10.75
N TYR A 285 23.91 33.40 11.13
CA TYR A 285 25.25 33.89 10.84
C TYR A 285 26.15 32.71 10.46
N MET A 286 27.04 32.92 9.49
CA MET A 286 28.10 31.97 9.14
C MET A 286 29.45 32.59 9.49
N THR A 287 30.30 31.83 10.19
CA THR A 287 31.67 32.25 10.51
C THR A 287 32.64 32.00 9.36
N GLU A 288 32.32 31.02 8.50
CA GLU A 288 33.06 30.62 7.31
C GLU A 288 32.06 30.35 6.18
N GLU A 289 32.41 30.70 4.94
CA GLU A 289 31.50 30.57 3.78
C GLU A 289 31.27 29.10 3.34
N TYR A 290 32.28 28.25 3.58
CA TYR A 290 32.24 26.81 3.30
C TYR A 290 32.79 26.02 4.51
N PRO A 291 31.98 25.79 5.56
CA PRO A 291 32.38 25.01 6.74
C PRO A 291 32.82 23.57 6.42
N ASP A 292 33.49 22.89 7.36
CA ASP A 292 33.98 21.53 7.12
C ASP A 292 32.86 20.48 7.20
N VAL A 293 32.37 20.08 6.03
CA VAL A 293 31.33 19.07 5.86
C VAL A 293 31.75 17.65 6.26
N ALA A 294 33.05 17.38 6.50
CA ALA A 294 33.49 16.08 6.99
C ALA A 294 33.33 15.96 8.52
N LYS A 295 33.60 17.02 9.28
CA LYS A 295 33.47 17.01 10.75
C LYS A 295 31.99 17.02 11.16
N GLU A 296 31.62 16.25 12.18
CA GLU A 296 30.24 16.26 12.70
C GLU A 296 29.98 17.34 13.75
N TYR A 297 30.98 17.66 14.58
CA TYR A 297 30.80 18.51 15.76
C TYR A 297 30.28 19.91 15.41
N GLU A 298 30.74 20.48 14.29
CA GLU A 298 30.33 21.77 13.73
C GLU A 298 28.83 21.83 13.33
N TRP A 299 28.14 20.69 13.28
CA TRP A 299 26.75 20.53 12.84
C TRP A 299 25.80 19.98 13.93
N ARG A 300 26.19 20.07 15.21
CA ARG A 300 25.38 19.54 16.33
C ARG A 300 24.36 20.52 16.90
N ASP A 301 24.57 21.82 16.72
CA ASP A 301 23.60 22.87 17.05
C ASP A 301 22.49 22.93 15.97
N ASN A 302 21.68 21.86 15.88
CA ASN A 302 20.64 21.72 14.85
C ASN A 302 19.64 22.90 14.93
N PRO A 303 19.60 23.81 13.94
CA PRO A 303 18.69 24.94 13.99
C PRO A 303 17.26 24.48 13.68
N ILE A 304 16.30 25.15 14.32
CA ILE A 304 14.89 25.13 13.94
C ILE A 304 14.52 26.57 13.57
N TRP A 305 14.12 26.79 12.33
CA TRP A 305 13.73 28.10 11.82
C TRP A 305 12.26 28.11 11.42
N GLN A 306 11.56 29.19 11.75
CA GLN A 306 10.17 29.40 11.36
C GLN A 306 10.09 30.51 10.32
N PHE A 307 9.44 30.20 9.20
CA PHE A 307 9.28 31.10 8.07
C PHE A 307 7.82 31.50 7.90
N THR A 308 7.57 32.81 7.86
CA THR A 308 6.38 33.40 7.23
C THR A 308 6.52 33.35 5.71
N THR A 309 5.43 33.56 4.97
CA THR A 309 5.47 33.59 3.49
C THR A 309 6.51 34.59 2.97
N GLU A 310 6.58 35.80 3.54
CA GLU A 310 7.57 36.82 3.18
C GLU A 310 9.01 36.33 3.36
N THR A 311 9.34 35.76 4.54
CA THR A 311 10.70 35.28 4.80
C THR A 311 11.11 34.10 3.92
N LEU A 312 10.18 33.19 3.60
CA LEU A 312 10.48 32.11 2.65
C LEU A 312 10.59 32.64 1.20
N ARG A 313 9.78 33.63 0.82
CA ARG A 313 9.86 34.30 -0.50
C ARG A 313 11.19 35.05 -0.68
N ASN A 314 11.75 35.58 0.40
CA ASN A 314 13.10 36.18 0.38
C ASN A 314 14.21 35.12 0.32
N LEU A 315 14.05 33.96 0.97
CA LEU A 315 14.97 32.82 0.80
C LEU A 315 14.93 32.24 -0.62
N ASP A 316 13.73 32.03 -1.18
CA ASP A 316 13.52 31.58 -2.57
C ASP A 316 14.26 32.49 -3.57
N ARG A 317 14.09 33.82 -3.42
CA ARG A 317 14.80 34.81 -4.22
C ARG A 317 16.32 34.72 -4.02
N ALA A 318 16.81 34.62 -2.78
CA ALA A 318 18.24 34.56 -2.52
C ALA A 318 18.91 33.33 -3.14
N ILE A 319 18.24 32.17 -3.15
CA ILE A 319 18.75 30.98 -3.86
C ILE A 319 18.80 31.27 -5.38
N LYS A 320 17.74 31.86 -5.95
CA LYS A 320 17.66 32.22 -7.38
C LYS A 320 18.65 33.30 -7.83
N GLU A 321 19.08 34.18 -6.92
CA GLU A 321 20.03 35.25 -7.21
C GLU A 321 21.50 34.88 -6.90
N HIS A 322 21.76 33.90 -6.01
CA HIS A 322 23.12 33.62 -5.52
C HIS A 322 23.56 32.14 -5.59
N TYR A 323 22.73 31.18 -6.00
CA TYR A 323 23.14 29.77 -6.07
C TYR A 323 24.34 29.55 -7.01
N ASP A 324 24.32 30.14 -8.20
CA ASP A 324 25.42 30.00 -9.16
C ASP A 324 26.73 30.65 -8.66
N GLU A 325 26.65 31.79 -7.96
CA GLU A 325 27.78 32.47 -7.33
C GLU A 325 28.45 31.54 -6.29
N TRP A 326 27.63 30.98 -5.39
CA TRP A 326 28.06 30.06 -4.34
C TRP A 326 28.58 28.73 -4.90
N TRP A 327 27.90 28.14 -5.88
CA TRP A 327 28.34 26.90 -6.50
C TRP A 327 29.60 27.09 -7.35
N GLN A 328 29.82 28.24 -7.97
CA GLN A 328 31.09 28.52 -8.65
C GLN A 328 32.24 28.74 -7.65
N GLY A 329 31.99 29.39 -6.51
CA GLY A 329 32.97 29.57 -5.44
C GLY A 329 33.33 28.30 -4.64
N ALA A 330 32.50 27.25 -4.72
CA ALA A 330 32.63 26.07 -3.87
C ALA A 330 33.97 25.30 -4.04
N PRO A 331 34.65 24.92 -2.93
CA PRO A 331 35.91 24.18 -2.95
C PRO A 331 35.72 22.70 -3.30
N ASP A 332 36.80 21.99 -3.62
CA ASP A 332 36.79 20.57 -4.05
C ASP A 332 36.05 19.63 -3.08
N SER A 333 36.08 19.91 -1.77
CA SER A 333 35.35 19.14 -0.74
C SER A 333 33.82 19.23 -0.85
N TYR A 334 33.30 20.20 -1.61
CA TYR A 334 31.89 20.39 -1.91
C TYR A 334 31.50 19.83 -3.30
N ARG A 335 32.48 19.42 -4.14
CA ARG A 335 32.28 18.92 -5.51
C ARG A 335 31.84 17.46 -5.57
N VAL A 336 30.74 17.14 -4.88
CA VAL A 336 30.17 15.79 -4.84
C VAL A 336 29.31 15.49 -6.08
N PRO A 337 29.26 14.24 -6.59
CA PRO A 337 28.52 13.89 -7.83
C PRO A 337 27.03 14.24 -7.82
N GLU A 338 26.41 14.31 -6.64
CA GLU A 338 25.00 14.67 -6.47
C GLU A 338 24.70 16.14 -6.81
N PHE A 339 25.69 17.04 -6.70
CA PHE A 339 25.56 18.46 -7.05
C PHE A 339 26.00 18.79 -8.49
N ILE A 340 26.64 17.85 -9.21
CA ILE A 340 27.03 18.07 -10.60
C ILE A 340 25.78 18.06 -11.48
N ASP A 341 25.68 19.08 -12.33
CA ASP A 341 24.60 19.33 -13.30
C ASP A 341 23.18 19.23 -12.69
N ALA A 342 23.03 19.70 -11.44
CA ALA A 342 21.80 19.60 -10.66
C ALA A 342 21.47 20.88 -9.86
N GLU A 343 20.18 21.16 -9.75
CA GLU A 343 19.60 22.31 -9.05
C GLU A 343 18.95 21.91 -7.72
N PRO A 344 19.03 22.74 -6.67
CA PRO A 344 18.37 22.50 -5.40
C PRO A 344 16.89 22.95 -5.46
N VAL A 345 15.97 21.97 -5.45
CA VAL A 345 14.52 22.21 -5.50
C VAL A 345 13.81 21.74 -4.24
N ALA A 346 12.91 22.56 -3.69
CA ALA A 346 12.02 22.13 -2.61
C ALA A 346 10.78 21.42 -3.17
N ILE A 347 10.67 20.13 -2.89
CA ILE A 347 9.51 19.30 -3.18
C ILE A 347 8.56 19.35 -1.98
N LEU A 348 7.29 19.62 -2.25
CA LEU A 348 6.21 19.42 -1.30
C LEU A 348 5.63 18.02 -1.50
N ALA A 349 5.58 17.20 -0.45
CA ALA A 349 5.08 15.83 -0.50
C ALA A 349 4.14 15.54 0.68
N LYS A 350 2.96 14.98 0.40
CA LYS A 350 1.88 14.85 1.37
C LYS A 350 1.16 13.52 1.13
N TYR A 351 1.04 12.71 2.18
CA TYR A 351 0.57 11.33 2.10
C TYR A 351 -0.46 10.98 3.18
N GLY A 352 -1.24 9.93 2.92
CA GLY A 352 -2.19 9.34 3.89
C GLY A 352 -3.32 10.29 4.27
N GLN A 353 -3.66 11.24 3.40
CA GLN A 353 -4.65 12.28 3.68
C GLN A 353 -6.08 11.74 3.66
N ASN A 354 -6.39 10.89 2.68
CA ASN A 354 -7.69 10.22 2.53
C ASN A 354 -8.86 11.22 2.53
N ILE A 355 -8.63 12.45 2.04
CA ILE A 355 -9.56 13.57 2.05
C ILE A 355 -10.66 13.30 1.03
N LYS A 356 -11.92 13.55 1.40
CA LYS A 356 -13.05 13.48 0.49
C LYS A 356 -13.14 14.78 -0.32
N ILE A 357 -13.30 14.66 -1.64
CA ILE A 357 -13.39 15.79 -2.57
C ILE A 357 -14.60 15.66 -3.50
N GLY A 358 -15.01 16.76 -4.13
CA GLY A 358 -16.03 16.73 -5.20
C GLY A 358 -17.45 16.48 -4.71
N ALA A 359 -17.73 16.78 -3.44
CA ALA A 359 -19.09 16.77 -2.91
C ALA A 359 -19.79 18.10 -3.26
N PRO A 360 -21.02 18.10 -3.80
CA PRO A 360 -21.70 19.35 -4.18
C PRO A 360 -21.86 20.36 -3.02
N ALA A 361 -21.95 19.89 -1.78
CA ALA A 361 -22.07 20.72 -0.59
C ALA A 361 -20.74 21.30 -0.07
N THR A 362 -19.60 20.93 -0.65
CA THR A 362 -18.27 21.49 -0.33
C THR A 362 -17.55 22.05 -1.54
N PHE A 363 -18.13 21.99 -2.75
CA PHE A 363 -17.44 22.30 -4.01
C PHE A 363 -16.73 23.67 -4.01
N GLU A 364 -17.40 24.72 -3.53
CA GLU A 364 -16.82 26.07 -3.43
C GLU A 364 -15.67 26.12 -2.42
N ALA A 365 -15.86 25.54 -1.23
CA ALA A 365 -14.83 25.50 -0.18
C ALA A 365 -13.63 24.59 -0.54
N ASP A 366 -13.86 23.49 -1.28
CA ASP A 366 -12.81 22.67 -1.88
C ASP A 366 -12.02 23.54 -2.90
N CYS A 367 -12.71 24.25 -3.80
CA CYS A 367 -12.13 25.11 -4.83
C CYS A 367 -11.28 26.25 -4.24
N ASP A 368 -11.81 26.95 -3.23
CA ASP A 368 -11.09 27.95 -2.44
C ASP A 368 -9.85 27.33 -1.78
N THR A 369 -9.98 26.18 -1.11
CA THR A 369 -8.84 25.48 -0.49
C THR A 369 -7.74 25.15 -1.49
N TRP A 370 -8.09 24.73 -2.72
CA TRP A 370 -7.12 24.47 -3.77
C TRP A 370 -6.44 25.75 -4.28
N ASN A 371 -7.17 26.85 -4.50
CA ASN A 371 -6.58 28.17 -4.78
C ASN A 371 -5.60 28.60 -3.68
N ASP A 372 -5.91 28.28 -2.43
CA ASP A 372 -5.20 28.74 -1.24
C ASP A 372 -3.97 27.90 -0.86
N MET A 373 -3.76 26.75 -1.51
CA MET A 373 -2.74 25.75 -1.13
C MET A 373 -1.46 25.79 -1.97
N ILE A 374 -1.55 25.90 -3.31
CA ILE A 374 -0.44 25.67 -4.25
C ILE A 374 -0.44 26.78 -5.31
N ASP A 375 0.71 27.44 -5.51
CA ASP A 375 0.90 28.29 -6.69
C ASP A 375 1.29 27.44 -7.91
N PHE A 376 0.29 27.06 -8.71
CA PHE A 376 0.46 26.28 -9.93
C PHE A 376 1.39 26.94 -10.96
N ASN A 377 1.66 28.24 -10.86
CA ASN A 377 2.65 28.91 -11.72
C ASN A 377 4.09 28.46 -11.46
N ASN A 378 4.38 27.85 -10.31
CA ASN A 378 5.72 27.41 -9.90
C ASN A 378 5.93 25.90 -10.05
N ILE A 379 4.90 25.15 -10.48
CA ILE A 379 4.90 23.69 -10.53
C ILE A 379 5.18 23.18 -11.94
N LEU A 380 6.06 22.18 -12.05
CA LEU A 380 6.34 21.44 -13.28
C LEU A 380 5.38 20.26 -13.44
N ARG A 381 5.34 19.40 -12.41
CA ARG A 381 4.58 18.16 -12.37
C ARG A 381 3.96 17.94 -11.00
N ILE A 382 2.75 17.38 -10.96
CA ILE A 382 2.12 16.87 -9.73
C ILE A 382 1.86 15.38 -9.92
N HIS A 383 2.30 14.54 -8.99
CA HIS A 383 1.74 13.19 -8.83
C HIS A 383 0.60 13.27 -7.83
N MET A 384 -0.57 12.72 -8.18
CA MET A 384 -1.68 12.54 -7.24
C MET A 384 -2.16 11.09 -7.20
N ALA A 385 -2.55 10.63 -6.00
CA ALA A 385 -3.33 9.40 -5.82
C ALA A 385 -4.82 9.73 -5.64
N TYR A 386 -5.64 9.18 -6.53
CA TYR A 386 -7.06 9.52 -6.72
C TYR A 386 -7.93 8.25 -6.61
N ALA A 387 -8.75 8.18 -5.57
CA ALA A 387 -9.50 6.98 -5.20
C ALA A 387 -11.01 7.17 -5.40
N VAL A 388 -11.60 6.34 -6.25
CA VAL A 388 -13.04 6.26 -6.47
C VAL A 388 -13.64 5.15 -5.61
N HIS A 389 -14.69 5.45 -4.86
CA HIS A 389 -15.40 4.50 -4.00
C HIS A 389 -16.73 4.12 -4.65
N THR A 390 -16.83 2.90 -5.18
CA THR A 390 -18.05 2.36 -5.78
C THR A 390 -18.71 1.36 -4.83
N GLN A 391 -20.01 1.49 -4.61
CA GLN A 391 -20.84 0.59 -3.82
C GLN A 391 -21.86 -0.11 -4.72
N ALA A 392 -22.20 -1.35 -4.38
CA ALA A 392 -23.40 -2.01 -4.87
C ALA A 392 -24.40 -2.09 -3.71
N ILE A 393 -25.67 -1.82 -4.01
CA ILE A 393 -26.75 -1.72 -3.02
C ILE A 393 -27.93 -2.54 -3.53
N GLU A 394 -28.54 -3.32 -2.64
CA GLU A 394 -29.82 -3.98 -2.91
C GLU A 394 -30.96 -2.95 -2.79
N ALA A 395 -31.72 -2.78 -3.87
CA ALA A 395 -32.93 -1.99 -3.87
C ALA A 395 -34.08 -2.76 -3.18
N SER A 396 -34.76 -2.10 -2.25
CA SER A 396 -36.05 -2.55 -1.71
C SER A 396 -37.20 -2.29 -2.70
N GLY A 397 -37.01 -1.36 -3.64
CA GLY A 397 -37.93 -1.07 -4.74
C GLY A 397 -37.39 -0.01 -5.71
N PHE A 398 -38.10 0.17 -6.82
CA PHE A 398 -37.84 1.19 -7.83
C PHE A 398 -39.15 1.91 -8.19
N GLU A 399 -39.10 3.22 -8.40
CA GLU A 399 -40.21 4.03 -8.90
C GLU A 399 -39.75 4.80 -10.15
N PRO A 400 -40.53 4.85 -11.26
CA PRO A 400 -40.17 5.64 -12.44
C PRO A 400 -39.96 7.12 -12.10
N ILE A 401 -38.89 7.70 -12.62
CA ILE A 401 -38.71 9.16 -12.60
C ILE A 401 -39.53 9.70 -13.77
N ASP A 402 -40.43 10.63 -13.45
CA ASP A 402 -41.18 11.45 -14.41
C ASP A 402 -40.25 11.97 -15.53
N PRO A 403 -40.51 11.64 -16.82
CA PRO A 403 -39.74 12.12 -17.96
C PRO A 403 -39.53 13.64 -17.97
N GLN A 404 -40.51 14.43 -17.53
CA GLN A 404 -40.37 15.89 -17.48
C GLN A 404 -39.27 16.31 -16.49
N ARG A 405 -39.17 15.66 -15.32
CA ARG A 405 -38.08 15.91 -14.35
C ARG A 405 -36.70 15.52 -14.87
N ILE A 406 -36.61 14.70 -15.92
CA ILE A 406 -35.36 14.39 -16.62
C ILE A 406 -35.06 15.48 -17.65
N LEU A 407 -36.03 15.86 -18.48
CA LEU A 407 -35.88 16.88 -19.52
C LEU A 407 -35.64 18.29 -18.95
N ASP A 408 -36.25 18.62 -17.80
CA ASP A 408 -35.98 19.84 -17.01
C ASP A 408 -34.51 19.96 -16.58
N ARG A 409 -33.76 18.85 -16.59
CA ARG A 409 -32.36 18.75 -16.16
C ARG A 409 -31.37 18.47 -17.29
N TYR A 410 -31.83 17.86 -18.38
CA TYR A 410 -31.02 17.44 -19.52
C TYR A 410 -31.74 17.83 -20.82
N THR A 411 -31.27 18.90 -21.48
CA THR A 411 -31.84 19.42 -22.73
C THR A 411 -31.95 18.37 -23.84
N HIS A 412 -30.98 17.45 -23.87
CA HIS A 412 -30.92 16.35 -24.81
C HIS A 412 -30.63 15.04 -24.08
N VAL A 413 -31.28 13.96 -24.53
CA VAL A 413 -31.15 12.60 -24.00
C VAL A 413 -30.93 11.62 -25.15
N TYR A 414 -30.02 10.67 -24.96
CA TYR A 414 -29.46 9.87 -26.05
C TYR A 414 -29.53 8.36 -25.80
N THR A 415 -29.59 7.57 -26.88
CA THR A 415 -29.66 6.09 -26.83
C THR A 415 -28.33 5.43 -26.44
N THR A 416 -27.18 6.03 -26.75
CA THR A 416 -25.84 5.54 -26.35
C THR A 416 -24.98 6.66 -25.77
N ALA A 417 -23.92 6.29 -25.07
CA ALA A 417 -22.92 7.21 -24.52
C ALA A 417 -21.89 7.71 -25.55
N ASP A 418 -21.84 7.08 -26.73
CA ASP A 418 -20.80 7.31 -27.72
C ASP A 418 -21.32 8.28 -28.79
N PRO A 419 -20.66 9.44 -29.01
CA PRO A 419 -21.17 10.48 -29.92
C PRO A 419 -21.42 10.02 -31.36
N ASN A 420 -20.83 8.90 -31.75
CA ASN A 420 -20.71 8.43 -33.12
C ASN A 420 -21.81 7.40 -33.44
N THR A 421 -22.44 6.85 -32.41
CA THR A 421 -23.52 5.84 -32.48
C THR A 421 -24.80 6.26 -31.73
N ARG A 422 -24.81 7.42 -31.07
CA ARG A 422 -25.96 7.91 -30.31
C ARG A 422 -27.04 8.51 -31.21
N GLU A 423 -28.29 8.14 -30.93
CA GLU A 423 -29.49 8.76 -31.50
C GLU A 423 -30.16 9.63 -30.44
N LEU A 424 -30.75 10.76 -30.84
CA LEU A 424 -31.51 11.64 -29.95
C LEU A 424 -32.88 11.00 -29.67
N ILE A 425 -33.25 10.91 -28.38
CA ILE A 425 -34.57 10.42 -27.97
C ILE A 425 -35.52 11.63 -27.93
N GLU A 426 -36.20 11.88 -29.05
CA GLU A 426 -37.14 13.01 -29.19
C GLU A 426 -38.36 12.92 -28.25
N ASP A 427 -38.80 11.69 -27.92
CA ASP A 427 -39.94 11.42 -27.05
C ASP A 427 -39.51 10.45 -25.93
N LEU A 428 -39.17 11.01 -24.76
CA LEU A 428 -38.77 10.24 -23.58
C LEU A 428 -39.98 9.64 -22.82
N GLU A 429 -41.21 10.10 -23.09
CA GLU A 429 -42.44 9.59 -22.45
C GLU A 429 -42.84 8.23 -23.05
N ASN A 430 -42.72 8.08 -24.37
CA ASN A 430 -43.02 6.83 -25.08
C ASN A 430 -41.80 5.92 -25.30
N TYR A 431 -40.58 6.33 -24.93
CA TYR A 431 -39.38 5.49 -25.01
C TYR A 431 -39.33 4.43 -23.89
N ASP A 432 -39.26 3.14 -24.24
CA ASP A 432 -39.36 2.01 -23.29
C ASP A 432 -38.47 2.18 -22.06
N LEU A 433 -39.04 2.03 -20.86
CA LEU A 433 -38.32 2.16 -19.59
C LEU A 433 -37.48 0.93 -19.23
N LEU A 434 -37.95 -0.27 -19.61
CA LEU A 434 -37.40 -1.55 -19.17
C LEU A 434 -37.15 -2.53 -20.32
N ASP A 435 -36.08 -3.32 -20.21
CA ASP A 435 -35.81 -4.45 -21.10
C ASP A 435 -36.73 -5.66 -20.79
N GLY A 436 -36.68 -6.69 -21.63
CA GLY A 436 -37.46 -7.92 -21.43
C GLY A 436 -37.11 -8.74 -20.17
N ASP A 437 -35.99 -8.44 -19.51
CA ASP A 437 -35.58 -9.00 -18.22
C ASP A 437 -35.98 -8.11 -17.02
N GLY A 438 -36.60 -6.94 -17.27
CA GLY A 438 -37.01 -5.96 -16.25
C GLY A 438 -35.90 -5.01 -15.77
N ARG A 439 -34.77 -4.92 -16.49
CA ARG A 439 -33.70 -3.94 -16.23
C ARG A 439 -34.03 -2.59 -16.84
N GLU A 440 -33.48 -1.52 -16.28
CA GLU A 440 -33.59 -0.15 -16.79
C GLU A 440 -32.90 -0.02 -18.16
N ILE A 441 -33.62 0.40 -19.21
CA ILE A 441 -32.99 0.75 -20.49
C ILE A 441 -32.24 2.07 -20.27
N PRO A 442 -30.90 2.08 -20.42
CA PRO A 442 -30.10 3.26 -20.14
C PRO A 442 -30.34 4.34 -21.18
N ILE A 443 -30.30 5.59 -20.75
CA ILE A 443 -30.20 6.76 -21.62
C ILE A 443 -29.04 7.62 -21.12
N PHE A 444 -28.51 8.47 -22.00
CA PHE A 444 -27.27 9.19 -21.75
C PHE A 444 -27.43 10.70 -21.97
N SER A 445 -26.67 11.49 -21.23
CA SER A 445 -26.57 12.94 -21.43
C SER A 445 -25.67 13.29 -22.61
N GLU A 446 -25.62 14.58 -22.96
CA GLU A 446 -24.72 15.11 -23.99
C GLU A 446 -23.23 14.86 -23.67
N ASP A 447 -22.85 14.79 -22.38
CA ASP A 447 -21.53 14.34 -21.88
C ASP A 447 -21.26 12.82 -22.06
N GLY A 448 -22.23 12.04 -22.55
CA GLY A 448 -22.17 10.57 -22.58
C GLY A 448 -22.35 9.89 -21.21
N LEU A 449 -22.77 10.63 -20.18
CA LEU A 449 -22.96 10.08 -18.83
C LEU A 449 -24.34 9.40 -18.70
N PRO A 450 -24.43 8.22 -18.05
CA PRO A 450 -25.71 7.53 -17.87
C PRO A 450 -26.65 8.30 -16.93
N ILE A 451 -27.88 8.53 -17.38
CA ILE A 451 -28.95 9.18 -16.62
C ILE A 451 -29.83 8.10 -15.98
N LEU A 452 -30.24 8.32 -14.73
CA LEU A 452 -31.17 7.43 -14.03
C LEU A 452 -32.61 7.71 -14.47
N ARG A 453 -33.38 6.65 -14.75
CA ARG A 453 -34.80 6.73 -15.11
C ARG A 453 -35.73 6.18 -14.03
N ARG A 454 -35.17 5.63 -12.94
CA ARG A 454 -35.92 5.19 -11.76
C ARG A 454 -35.25 5.68 -10.47
N ASP A 455 -36.06 6.21 -9.56
CA ASP A 455 -35.68 6.47 -8.18
C ASP A 455 -35.54 5.12 -7.45
N ARG A 456 -34.58 5.05 -6.51
CA ARG A 456 -34.03 3.79 -5.99
C ARG A 456 -34.17 3.72 -4.48
N PHE A 457 -35.14 2.97 -3.99
CA PHE A 457 -35.35 2.80 -2.56
C PHE A 457 -34.33 1.81 -2.00
N ARG A 458 -33.58 2.25 -0.99
CA ARG A 458 -32.80 1.40 -0.11
C ARG A 458 -33.53 1.29 1.22
N ASP A 459 -33.66 0.09 1.76
CA ASP A 459 -33.91 -0.12 3.18
C ASP A 459 -32.71 0.41 4.00
N PRO A 460 -32.89 1.39 4.90
CA PRO A 460 -31.78 1.95 5.68
C PRO A 460 -31.03 0.90 6.50
N ASP A 461 -31.75 -0.09 7.04
CA ASP A 461 -31.19 -1.12 7.92
C ASP A 461 -30.40 -2.18 7.14
N THR A 462 -30.75 -2.42 5.87
CA THR A 462 -29.97 -3.26 4.95
C THR A 462 -28.67 -2.56 4.55
N PRO A 463 -27.47 -3.11 4.85
CA PRO A 463 -26.20 -2.49 4.49
C PRO A 463 -25.77 -2.76 3.03
N PRO A 464 -24.86 -1.94 2.46
CA PRO A 464 -24.26 -2.20 1.16
C PRO A 464 -23.62 -3.59 1.01
N CYS A 465 -23.65 -4.10 -0.22
CA CYS A 465 -23.05 -5.36 -0.62
C CYS A 465 -21.53 -5.38 -0.38
N GLY A 466 -20.99 -6.56 -0.08
CA GLY A 466 -19.55 -6.76 -0.06
C GLY A 466 -18.98 -6.80 -1.47
N LEU A 467 -17.85 -6.13 -1.73
CA LEU A 467 -17.23 -6.07 -3.05
C LEU A 467 -15.76 -6.47 -3.00
N LEU A 468 -15.36 -7.39 -3.89
CA LEU A 468 -13.98 -7.79 -4.17
C LEU A 468 -13.84 -8.13 -5.66
N GLN A 469 -12.63 -8.19 -6.18
CA GLN A 469 -12.36 -8.47 -7.59
C GLN A 469 -12.31 -9.99 -7.87
N ASP A 470 -12.87 -10.41 -9.01
CA ASP A 470 -12.69 -11.74 -9.60
C ASP A 470 -11.34 -11.77 -10.32
N LEU A 471 -10.34 -12.37 -9.68
CA LEU A 471 -8.94 -12.32 -10.09
C LEU A 471 -8.70 -12.94 -11.48
N ASN A 472 -9.60 -13.84 -11.93
CA ASN A 472 -9.57 -14.38 -13.29
C ASN A 472 -9.81 -13.31 -14.37
N LYS A 473 -10.52 -12.23 -14.02
CA LYS A 473 -10.90 -11.13 -14.92
C LYS A 473 -9.98 -9.91 -14.84
N VAL A 474 -9.08 -9.87 -13.87
CA VAL A 474 -8.18 -8.72 -13.66
C VAL A 474 -7.20 -8.57 -14.81
N LEU A 475 -6.58 -9.67 -15.25
CA LEU A 475 -5.61 -9.62 -16.37
C LEU A 475 -6.25 -9.10 -17.68
N PRO A 476 -7.47 -9.53 -18.08
CA PRO A 476 -8.25 -8.90 -19.15
C PRO A 476 -8.59 -7.40 -19.02
N LEU A 477 -8.41 -6.75 -17.86
CA LEU A 477 -8.55 -5.29 -17.74
C LEU A 477 -7.31 -4.52 -18.25
N PHE A 478 -6.18 -5.21 -18.39
CA PHE A 478 -4.89 -4.66 -18.82
C PHE A 478 -4.43 -5.23 -20.17
N GLN A 479 -4.89 -6.43 -20.52
CA GLN A 479 -4.75 -7.01 -21.86
C GLN A 479 -5.83 -6.49 -22.80
N GLU A 480 -5.53 -6.44 -24.09
CA GLU A 480 -6.51 -6.02 -25.10
C GLU A 480 -7.55 -7.09 -25.36
N SER A 481 -8.80 -6.69 -25.19
CA SER A 481 -9.99 -7.42 -25.63
C SER A 481 -10.75 -6.57 -26.65
N SER A 482 -10.24 -6.56 -27.88
CA SER A 482 -10.91 -6.03 -29.08
C SER A 482 -11.55 -4.64 -28.89
N ILE A 483 -10.74 -3.60 -28.74
CA ILE A 483 -11.22 -2.22 -28.87
C ILE A 483 -11.76 -2.07 -30.30
N ILE A 484 -13.08 -1.95 -30.42
CA ILE A 484 -13.73 -1.59 -31.68
C ILE A 484 -13.29 -0.15 -32.00
N PRO A 485 -12.70 0.14 -33.17
CA PRO A 485 -12.30 1.50 -33.52
C PRO A 485 -13.56 2.35 -33.75
N LEU A 486 -13.94 3.08 -32.71
CA LEU A 486 -15.05 4.02 -32.74
C LEU A 486 -14.58 5.35 -33.34
N GLN A 487 -14.62 5.39 -34.68
CA GLN A 487 -14.20 6.49 -35.56
C GLN A 487 -14.73 7.85 -35.09
N ASP A 488 -13.85 8.79 -34.73
CA ASP A 488 -14.23 10.14 -34.25
C ASP A 488 -14.67 11.01 -35.46
N PRO A 489 -15.94 11.47 -35.54
CA PRO A 489 -16.48 12.19 -36.69
C PRO A 489 -16.09 13.66 -36.77
N GLU A 490 -15.35 14.18 -35.78
CA GLU A 490 -14.80 15.54 -35.79
C GLU A 490 -13.49 15.66 -36.59
N LEU A 491 -12.92 14.53 -37.03
CA LEU A 491 -11.75 14.49 -37.92
C LEU A 491 -12.17 14.66 -39.39
N ASP A 492 -11.50 15.57 -40.11
CA ASP A 492 -11.74 15.80 -41.54
C ASP A 492 -11.35 14.57 -42.38
N ASP A 493 -11.93 14.44 -43.59
CA ASP A 493 -11.68 13.31 -44.49
C ASP A 493 -10.19 13.13 -44.83
N GLY A 494 -9.39 14.20 -44.73
CA GLY A 494 -7.94 14.18 -44.96
C GLY A 494 -7.06 13.82 -43.75
N GLU A 495 -7.60 13.74 -42.53
CA GLU A 495 -6.83 13.40 -41.32
C GLU A 495 -6.96 11.92 -40.92
N ARG A 496 -8.08 11.27 -41.28
CA ARG A 496 -8.36 9.87 -40.90
C ARG A 496 -7.35 8.88 -41.49
N ASP A 497 -6.96 9.07 -42.75
CA ASP A 497 -5.97 8.23 -43.47
C ASP A 497 -4.54 8.33 -42.89
N LEU A 498 -4.28 9.25 -41.94
CA LEU A 498 -2.99 9.39 -41.26
C LEU A 498 -3.08 9.08 -39.76
N GLN A 499 -4.19 9.42 -39.09
CA GLN A 499 -4.34 9.15 -37.67
C GLN A 499 -4.64 7.68 -37.35
N ASP A 500 -5.31 6.91 -38.22
CA ASP A 500 -5.71 5.54 -37.87
C ASP A 500 -4.52 4.59 -37.61
N GLU A 501 -3.39 4.70 -38.33
CA GLU A 501 -2.20 3.85 -38.06
C GLU A 501 -1.50 4.24 -36.74
N ASP A 502 -1.27 5.53 -36.49
CA ASP A 502 -0.61 6.00 -35.26
C ASP A 502 -1.53 5.85 -34.02
N PHE A 503 -2.83 6.09 -34.15
CA PHE A 503 -3.83 5.84 -33.08
C PHE A 503 -3.91 4.36 -32.72
N ILE A 504 -3.81 3.47 -33.71
CA ILE A 504 -3.71 2.02 -33.48
C ILE A 504 -2.38 1.69 -32.81
N ALA A 505 -1.24 2.16 -33.32
CA ALA A 505 0.08 1.91 -32.72
C ALA A 505 0.15 2.36 -31.25
N ASP A 506 -0.33 3.57 -30.95
CA ASP A 506 -0.33 4.17 -29.61
C ASP A 506 -1.41 3.56 -28.67
N ILE A 507 -2.31 2.71 -29.18
CA ILE A 507 -3.27 1.92 -28.38
C ILE A 507 -2.80 0.49 -28.14
N LEU A 508 -2.30 -0.18 -29.18
CA LEU A 508 -1.68 -1.51 -29.12
C LEU A 508 -0.42 -1.48 -28.22
N GLY A 509 0.33 -0.37 -28.29
CA GLY A 509 1.72 -0.31 -27.86
C GLY A 509 2.63 -1.05 -28.85
N ASP A 510 3.94 -0.91 -28.69
CA ASP A 510 4.88 -1.84 -29.33
C ASP A 510 4.68 -3.23 -28.69
N PRO A 511 4.41 -4.32 -29.45
CA PRO A 511 4.37 -5.68 -28.92
C PRO A 511 5.71 -6.17 -28.32
N SER A 512 6.80 -5.37 -28.39
CA SER A 512 8.02 -5.55 -27.61
C SER A 512 7.96 -5.01 -26.18
N GLU A 513 6.97 -4.16 -25.84
CA GLU A 513 6.81 -3.63 -24.48
C GLU A 513 6.50 -4.74 -23.46
N PRO A 514 7.09 -4.69 -22.25
CA PRO A 514 6.79 -5.64 -21.20
C PRO A 514 5.37 -5.41 -20.68
N MET A 515 4.51 -6.44 -20.71
CA MET A 515 3.15 -6.38 -20.15
C MET A 515 3.17 -5.74 -18.75
N THR A 516 2.22 -4.82 -18.52
CA THR A 516 2.00 -4.13 -17.24
C THR A 516 2.14 -5.11 -16.06
N PRO A 517 3.07 -4.88 -15.11
CA PRO A 517 3.22 -5.73 -13.93
C PRO A 517 1.95 -5.68 -13.07
N ILE A 518 1.25 -6.81 -12.99
CA ILE A 518 0.01 -7.00 -12.22
C ILE A 518 0.29 -7.98 -11.09
N PHE A 519 -0.23 -7.67 -9.91
CA PHE A 519 -0.10 -8.47 -8.70
C PHE A 519 -1.47 -8.68 -8.07
N THR A 520 -1.92 -9.94 -7.98
CA THR A 520 -3.20 -10.28 -7.35
C THR A 520 -3.00 -10.80 -5.94
N TYR A 521 -3.99 -10.52 -5.09
CA TYR A 521 -3.98 -10.77 -3.65
C TYR A 521 -5.28 -11.51 -3.26
N PRO A 522 -5.32 -12.85 -3.35
CA PRO A 522 -6.49 -13.65 -2.99
C PRO A 522 -6.81 -13.54 -1.50
N GLN A 523 -8.10 -13.44 -1.15
CA GLN A 523 -8.54 -13.36 0.24
C GLN A 523 -9.37 -14.58 0.65
N PHE A 524 -9.55 -14.73 1.97
CA PHE A 524 -10.43 -15.72 2.62
C PHE A 524 -10.21 -17.18 2.19
N PHE A 525 -8.98 -17.54 1.79
CA PHE A 525 -8.63 -18.85 1.21
C PHE A 525 -9.44 -19.23 -0.04
N SER A 526 -9.85 -18.24 -0.83
CA SER A 526 -10.24 -18.45 -2.22
C SER A 526 -9.01 -18.41 -3.13
N LYS A 527 -9.09 -19.06 -4.30
CA LYS A 527 -8.03 -18.98 -5.33
C LYS A 527 -8.16 -17.74 -6.22
N ASN A 528 -9.38 -17.25 -6.41
CA ASN A 528 -9.71 -16.31 -7.48
C ASN A 528 -10.52 -15.08 -7.05
N ILE A 529 -10.64 -14.78 -5.75
CA ILE A 529 -11.40 -13.60 -5.28
C ILE A 529 -10.55 -12.81 -4.30
N GLY A 530 -10.43 -11.50 -4.51
CA GLY A 530 -9.62 -10.67 -3.63
C GLY A 530 -9.39 -9.27 -4.17
N GLN A 531 -8.12 -8.85 -4.17
CA GLN A 531 -7.68 -7.50 -4.44
C GLN A 531 -6.51 -7.52 -5.44
N TRP A 532 -6.15 -6.39 -6.04
CA TRP A 532 -5.02 -6.32 -6.96
C TRP A 532 -4.30 -4.96 -6.94
N GLN A 533 -3.03 -4.98 -7.33
CA GLN A 533 -2.19 -3.80 -7.61
C GLN A 533 -1.55 -3.98 -9.00
N ALA A 534 -1.40 -2.90 -9.76
CA ALA A 534 -0.71 -2.90 -11.06
C ALA A 534 0.13 -1.64 -11.23
N ASP A 535 1.33 -1.78 -11.79
CA ASP A 535 2.23 -0.65 -12.09
C ASP A 535 1.88 0.03 -13.44
N GLY A 536 0.57 0.12 -13.72
CA GLY A 536 -0.12 0.78 -14.84
C GLY A 536 -1.62 1.02 -14.52
N VAL A 537 -2.41 1.56 -15.45
CA VAL A 537 -3.89 1.68 -15.33
C VAL A 537 -4.64 0.73 -16.28
N ILE A 538 -5.91 0.46 -16.02
CA ILE A 538 -6.73 -0.44 -16.87
C ILE A 538 -6.90 0.15 -18.28
N LYS A 539 -6.83 -0.67 -19.33
CA LYS A 539 -6.99 -0.24 -20.74
C LYS A 539 -8.31 0.54 -20.98
N PRO A 540 -9.47 0.18 -20.38
CA PRO A 540 -10.71 0.97 -20.49
C PRO A 540 -10.64 2.41 -19.94
N LEU A 541 -9.62 2.77 -19.15
CA LEU A 541 -9.42 4.14 -18.67
C LEU A 541 -8.74 5.02 -19.73
N LEU A 542 -7.97 4.44 -20.66
CA LEU A 542 -7.06 5.19 -21.53
C LEU A 542 -7.78 6.07 -22.56
N ARG A 543 -8.84 5.58 -23.23
CA ARG A 543 -9.60 6.38 -24.22
C ARG A 543 -10.28 7.60 -23.57
N PRO A 544 -11.02 7.46 -22.44
CA PRO A 544 -11.52 8.62 -21.70
C PRO A 544 -10.42 9.56 -21.16
N LEU A 545 -9.28 9.02 -20.72
CA LEU A 545 -8.15 9.81 -20.20
C LEU A 545 -7.46 10.63 -21.31
N ARG A 546 -7.24 10.05 -22.49
CA ARG A 546 -6.73 10.75 -23.68
C ARG A 546 -7.71 11.82 -24.16
N ARG A 547 -9.03 11.54 -24.18
CA ARG A 547 -10.06 12.56 -24.45
C ARG A 547 -9.93 13.75 -23.49
N LEU A 548 -9.85 13.49 -22.17
CA LEU A 548 -9.63 14.55 -21.18
C LEU A 548 -8.30 15.30 -21.38
N ALA A 549 -7.23 14.61 -21.80
CA ALA A 549 -5.95 15.24 -22.09
C ALA A 549 -6.06 16.23 -23.26
N ARG A 550 -6.76 15.88 -24.35
CA ARG A 550 -7.05 16.80 -25.47
C ARG A 550 -7.92 17.99 -25.03
N ASP A 551 -8.92 17.75 -24.18
CA ASP A 551 -9.81 18.76 -23.60
C ASP A 551 -9.06 19.87 -22.84
N ILE A 552 -8.10 19.51 -21.99
CA ILE A 552 -7.41 20.42 -21.04
C ILE A 552 -5.98 20.77 -21.46
N GLY A 553 -5.42 20.11 -22.47
CA GLY A 553 -4.05 20.32 -22.95
C GLY A 553 -3.91 21.56 -23.84
N VAL A 554 -2.73 22.17 -23.86
CA VAL A 554 -2.41 23.30 -24.75
C VAL A 554 -2.39 22.87 -26.23
N THR A 555 -2.04 21.62 -26.49
CA THR A 555 -1.87 21.01 -27.83
C THR A 555 -2.71 19.75 -27.93
N VAL A 556 -3.43 19.56 -29.04
CA VAL A 556 -4.26 18.36 -29.29
C VAL A 556 -3.39 17.13 -29.56
N ASP A 557 -2.39 17.30 -30.41
CA ASP A 557 -1.50 16.24 -30.94
C ASP A 557 -0.11 16.25 -30.28
N GLY A 558 -0.01 16.89 -29.11
CA GLY A 558 1.22 16.96 -28.34
C GLY A 558 1.26 15.97 -27.18
N PRO A 559 2.40 15.88 -26.47
CA PRO A 559 2.56 14.99 -25.32
C PRO A 559 1.48 15.19 -24.25
N LEU A 560 1.00 14.09 -23.65
CA LEU A 560 -0.17 14.11 -22.78
C LEU A 560 0.02 15.01 -21.54
N CYS A 561 -0.96 15.85 -21.22
CA CYS A 561 -0.89 16.66 -20.01
C CYS A 561 -1.23 15.89 -18.72
N ILE A 562 -1.75 14.66 -18.85
CA ILE A 562 -2.12 13.76 -17.75
C ILE A 562 -1.80 12.30 -18.13
N GLU A 563 -1.03 11.62 -17.27
CA GLU A 563 -0.50 10.27 -17.51
C GLU A 563 -0.87 9.34 -16.34
N GLY A 564 -1.61 8.26 -16.61
CA GLY A 564 -2.08 7.30 -15.60
C GLY A 564 -1.11 6.12 -15.45
N PHE A 565 -0.36 6.05 -14.35
CA PHE A 565 0.82 5.19 -14.28
C PHE A 565 0.72 3.99 -13.32
N LYS A 566 -0.25 3.94 -12.40
CA LYS A 566 -0.35 2.87 -11.39
C LYS A 566 -1.75 2.82 -10.80
N SER A 567 -2.28 1.62 -10.58
CA SER A 567 -3.63 1.45 -10.03
C SER A 567 -3.71 0.29 -9.04
N GLN A 568 -4.69 0.35 -8.13
CA GLN A 568 -5.03 -0.74 -7.23
C GLN A 568 -6.54 -0.78 -6.94
N ALA A 569 -7.09 -1.98 -6.78
CA ALA A 569 -8.50 -2.19 -6.46
C ALA A 569 -8.67 -3.12 -5.25
N TYR A 570 -9.31 -2.61 -4.20
CA TYR A 570 -9.47 -3.29 -2.92
C TYR A 570 -10.76 -2.91 -2.20
N ASN A 571 -11.14 -3.65 -1.15
CA ASN A 571 -12.28 -3.28 -0.34
C ASN A 571 -11.89 -2.25 0.73
N ASN A 572 -12.60 -1.13 0.78
CA ASN A 572 -12.32 0.00 1.68
C ASN A 572 -12.40 -0.36 3.18
N VAL A 573 -13.01 -1.49 3.58
CA VAL A 573 -12.96 -2.03 4.96
C VAL A 573 -11.51 -2.18 5.46
N ALA A 574 -10.53 -2.40 4.57
CA ALA A 574 -9.12 -2.47 4.91
C ALA A 574 -8.58 -1.22 5.64
N HIS A 575 -9.16 -0.04 5.41
CA HIS A 575 -8.83 1.21 6.12
C HIS A 575 -9.45 1.33 7.52
N HIS A 576 -10.40 0.45 7.89
CA HIS A 576 -11.12 0.52 9.18
C HIS A 576 -10.81 -0.65 10.12
N VAL A 577 -10.10 -1.68 9.63
CA VAL A 577 -9.64 -2.82 10.45
C VAL A 577 -8.14 -2.79 10.77
N ARG A 578 -7.37 -1.86 10.19
CA ARG A 578 -5.95 -1.62 10.52
C ARG A 578 -5.83 -0.47 11.52
N ASP A 579 -4.83 -0.51 12.41
CA ASP A 579 -4.61 0.55 13.41
C ASP A 579 -3.86 1.77 12.81
N LYS A 580 -3.10 1.52 11.74
CA LYS A 580 -2.39 2.50 10.88
C LYS A 580 -2.51 2.03 9.42
N ALA A 581 -1.93 2.74 8.45
CA ALA A 581 -1.93 2.29 7.04
C ALA A 581 -1.31 0.88 6.83
N ARG A 582 -0.44 0.45 7.75
CA ARG A 582 0.38 -0.76 7.69
C ARG A 582 -0.36 -2.05 7.99
N THR A 583 -0.68 -2.36 9.26
CA THR A 583 -1.17 -3.71 9.65
C THR A 583 -2.40 -3.71 10.55
N HIS A 584 -3.08 -4.87 10.59
CA HIS A 584 -4.12 -5.17 11.58
C HIS A 584 -3.69 -6.28 12.53
N ILE A 585 -4.28 -6.35 13.72
CA ILE A 585 -3.78 -7.15 14.84
C ILE A 585 -3.50 -8.64 14.54
N ALA A 586 -4.32 -9.32 13.72
CA ALA A 586 -4.08 -10.74 13.35
C ALA A 586 -2.98 -10.96 12.28
N GLN A 587 -2.37 -9.90 11.74
CA GLN A 587 -1.23 -9.99 10.81
C GLN A 587 0.13 -10.01 11.51
N ARG A 588 0.23 -9.72 12.82
CA ARG A 588 1.51 -9.34 13.46
C ARG A 588 2.39 -10.50 13.98
N GLY A 589 1.85 -11.71 14.15
CA GLY A 589 2.61 -12.88 14.65
C GLY A 589 2.91 -12.95 16.17
N PRO A 590 2.16 -12.32 17.09
CA PRO A 590 2.55 -12.22 18.50
C PRO A 590 2.51 -13.56 19.25
N LEU A 591 1.76 -14.58 18.79
CA LEU A 591 1.74 -15.87 19.46
C LEU A 591 3.06 -16.62 19.23
N THR A 592 3.67 -16.47 18.06
CA THR A 592 5.01 -16.98 17.75
C THR A 592 6.05 -16.40 18.72
N GLY A 593 6.07 -15.08 18.89
CA GLY A 593 6.95 -14.39 19.85
C GLY A 593 6.72 -14.82 21.30
N ALA A 594 5.46 -14.92 21.74
CA ALA A 594 5.14 -15.38 23.09
C ALA A 594 5.53 -16.85 23.33
N THR A 595 5.44 -17.72 22.31
CA THR A 595 5.84 -19.13 22.41
C THR A 595 7.36 -19.27 22.52
N ALA A 596 8.11 -18.57 21.66
CA ALA A 596 9.59 -18.52 21.71
C ALA A 596 10.12 -17.93 23.02
N GLY A 597 9.36 -17.03 23.68
CA GLY A 597 9.72 -16.46 24.97
C GLY A 597 10.03 -17.47 26.09
N ALA A 598 9.59 -18.73 25.98
CA ALA A 598 9.93 -19.79 26.93
C ALA A 598 11.45 -20.05 27.06
N TRP A 599 12.24 -19.78 26.01
CA TRP A 599 13.68 -20.04 25.98
C TRP A 599 14.55 -18.86 26.45
N ALA A 600 13.94 -17.70 26.74
CA ALA A 600 14.60 -16.50 27.25
C ALA A 600 15.50 -16.76 28.48
N ARG A 601 16.68 -16.12 28.52
CA ARG A 601 17.78 -16.48 29.45
C ARG A 601 18.16 -15.35 30.39
N ASP A 602 18.50 -14.18 29.85
CA ASP A 602 18.80 -12.95 30.58
C ASP A 602 17.53 -12.23 31.06
N ALA A 603 17.69 -11.11 31.77
CA ALA A 603 16.57 -10.34 32.32
C ALA A 603 15.77 -9.56 31.25
N SER A 604 16.41 -9.13 30.16
CA SER A 604 15.77 -8.33 29.11
C SER A 604 14.88 -9.22 28.23
N THR A 605 15.41 -10.35 27.73
CA THR A 605 14.61 -11.31 26.95
C THR A 605 13.47 -11.90 27.77
N LYS A 606 13.67 -12.12 29.09
CA LYS A 606 12.58 -12.55 30.00
C LYS A 606 11.50 -11.49 30.19
N LYS A 607 11.86 -10.20 30.30
CA LYS A 607 10.89 -9.11 30.34
C LYS A 607 10.09 -9.07 29.03
N THR A 608 10.77 -9.08 27.89
CA THR A 608 10.13 -9.15 26.55
C THR A 608 9.18 -10.34 26.42
N ALA A 609 9.56 -11.52 26.95
CA ALA A 609 8.72 -12.70 26.94
C ALA A 609 7.45 -12.52 27.79
N LEU A 610 7.55 -11.89 28.97
CA LEU A 610 6.40 -11.56 29.82
C LEU A 610 5.47 -10.53 29.17
N ASP A 611 6.04 -9.46 28.58
CA ASP A 611 5.28 -8.41 27.90
C ASP A 611 4.53 -8.98 26.68
N THR A 612 5.20 -9.82 25.87
CA THR A 612 4.60 -10.49 24.70
C THR A 612 3.57 -11.54 25.11
N LEU A 613 3.80 -12.29 26.20
CA LEU A 613 2.83 -13.24 26.77
C LEU A 613 1.59 -12.54 27.34
N GLY A 614 1.75 -11.38 27.99
CA GLY A 614 0.65 -10.54 28.45
C GLY A 614 -0.18 -10.03 27.27
N TYR A 615 0.49 -9.51 26.24
CA TYR A 615 -0.16 -9.10 24.99
C TYR A 615 -0.85 -10.26 24.27
N ALA A 616 -0.34 -11.48 24.31
CA ALA A 616 -0.99 -12.67 23.76
C ALA A 616 -2.19 -13.15 24.61
N SER A 617 -2.06 -13.16 25.93
CA SER A 617 -2.95 -13.90 26.84
C SER A 617 -4.31 -13.25 27.10
N ALA A 618 -4.44 -11.94 26.89
CA ALA A 618 -5.68 -11.21 27.19
C ALA A 618 -6.86 -11.56 26.26
N GLN A 619 -6.56 -11.91 25.00
CA GLN A 619 -7.49 -12.39 23.96
C GLN A 619 -6.67 -12.74 22.71
N LEU A 620 -6.99 -13.78 21.93
CA LEU A 620 -6.17 -14.16 20.77
C LEU A 620 -6.27 -13.11 19.63
N PRO A 621 -5.23 -12.91 18.81
CA PRO A 621 -5.22 -11.85 17.78
C PRO A 621 -6.36 -11.98 16.75
N HIS A 622 -6.71 -13.20 16.36
CA HIS A 622 -7.81 -13.46 15.43
C HIS A 622 -9.18 -13.19 16.07
N GLU A 623 -9.36 -13.42 17.38
CA GLU A 623 -10.59 -13.08 18.09
C GLU A 623 -10.77 -11.56 18.24
N ARG A 624 -9.66 -10.83 18.45
CA ARG A 624 -9.65 -9.36 18.46
C ARG A 624 -10.05 -8.80 17.11
N LEU A 625 -9.47 -9.31 16.02
CA LEU A 625 -9.82 -8.91 14.67
C LEU A 625 -11.27 -9.29 14.32
N ALA A 626 -11.73 -10.48 14.68
CA ALA A 626 -13.12 -10.89 14.51
C ALA A 626 -14.08 -9.97 15.28
N ARG A 627 -13.72 -9.56 16.51
CA ARG A 627 -14.47 -8.53 17.26
C ARG A 627 -14.43 -7.17 16.54
N GLN A 628 -13.29 -6.76 15.98
CA GLN A 628 -13.14 -5.51 15.23
C GLN A 628 -13.96 -5.51 13.93
N MET A 629 -14.03 -6.65 13.23
CA MET A 629 -14.86 -6.87 12.05
C MET A 629 -16.36 -6.86 12.39
N ARG A 630 -16.75 -7.43 13.54
CA ARG A 630 -18.14 -7.36 14.04
C ARG A 630 -18.51 -5.96 14.55
N THR A 631 -17.62 -5.22 15.21
CA THR A 631 -17.88 -3.79 15.49
C THR A 631 -17.87 -2.94 14.23
N ALA A 632 -17.20 -3.38 13.16
CA ALA A 632 -17.31 -2.85 11.82
C ALA A 632 -18.60 -3.28 11.06
N GLU A 633 -19.54 -4.00 11.69
CA GLU A 633 -20.92 -4.06 11.19
C GLU A 633 -21.59 -2.67 11.31
N ASN A 634 -21.22 -1.87 12.31
CA ASN A 634 -21.49 -0.41 12.37
C ASN A 634 -20.75 0.39 11.26
N HIS A 635 -19.94 -0.28 10.45
CA HIS A 635 -19.23 0.26 9.29
C HIS A 635 -19.60 -0.48 8.01
N ALA A 636 -20.68 -1.27 7.98
CA ALA A 636 -21.12 -1.92 6.75
C ALA A 636 -21.52 -0.91 5.66
N ASN A 637 -21.95 0.30 6.04
CA ASN A 637 -22.08 1.47 5.14
C ASN A 637 -20.77 1.89 4.45
N LYS A 638 -19.60 1.39 4.89
CA LYS A 638 -18.26 1.62 4.32
C LYS A 638 -17.77 0.46 3.44
N ASN A 639 -18.57 -0.60 3.23
CA ASN A 639 -18.33 -1.59 2.18
C ASN A 639 -18.37 -0.87 0.81
N ALA A 640 -17.21 -0.68 0.21
CA ALA A 640 -17.03 -0.08 -1.11
C ALA A 640 -15.82 -0.74 -1.78
N LEU A 641 -15.92 -0.97 -3.09
CA LEU A 641 -14.75 -1.18 -3.93
C LEU A 641 -14.06 0.19 -4.07
N ARG A 642 -12.84 0.27 -3.54
CA ARG A 642 -11.95 1.42 -3.72
C ARG A 642 -11.06 1.12 -4.92
N PHE A 643 -11.26 1.88 -6.00
CA PHE A 643 -10.44 1.86 -7.19
C PHE A 643 -9.56 3.11 -7.20
N GLU A 644 -8.28 2.92 -6.94
CA GLU A 644 -7.31 3.97 -6.68
C GLU A 644 -6.31 4.03 -7.82
N ASN A 645 -6.16 5.20 -8.42
CA ASN A 645 -5.32 5.44 -9.59
C ASN A 645 -4.34 6.57 -9.31
N ASN A 646 -3.12 6.43 -9.80
CA ASN A 646 -2.06 7.41 -9.63
C ASN A 646 -1.78 8.06 -10.99
N PHE A 647 -1.82 9.39 -11.00
CA PHE A 647 -1.63 10.20 -12.19
C PHE A 647 -0.45 11.14 -12.02
N ILE A 648 0.27 11.43 -13.10
CA ILE A 648 1.15 12.61 -13.21
C ILE A 648 0.41 13.64 -14.05
N PHE A 649 0.37 14.88 -13.57
CA PHE A 649 -0.13 16.05 -14.28
C PHE A 649 1.05 16.93 -14.67
N HIS A 650 1.20 17.22 -15.95
CA HIS A 650 2.28 18.06 -16.48
C HIS A 650 1.73 19.49 -16.62
N ILE A 651 1.92 20.33 -15.59
CA ILE A 651 1.21 21.61 -15.46
C ILE A 651 1.56 22.56 -16.62
N GLY A 652 2.80 22.52 -17.10
CA GLY A 652 3.24 23.23 -18.30
C GLY A 652 2.51 22.84 -19.61
N ARG A 653 1.89 21.65 -19.66
CA ARG A 653 1.11 21.12 -20.81
C ARG A 653 -0.40 21.40 -20.70
N ILE A 654 -0.92 21.84 -19.54
CA ILE A 654 -2.35 22.17 -19.31
C ILE A 654 -2.65 23.61 -19.78
N LYS A 655 -3.85 23.90 -20.30
CA LYS A 655 -4.28 25.24 -20.73
C LYS A 655 -4.08 26.32 -19.64
N PRO A 656 -3.51 27.51 -19.94
CA PRO A 656 -3.15 28.51 -18.93
C PRO A 656 -4.28 28.94 -18.00
N GLU A 657 -5.51 29.07 -18.51
CA GLU A 657 -6.71 29.41 -17.78
C GLU A 657 -7.08 28.40 -16.68
N TYR A 658 -6.59 27.16 -16.77
CA TYR A 658 -6.78 26.10 -15.77
C TYR A 658 -5.60 25.96 -14.79
N ARG A 659 -4.57 26.83 -14.87
CA ARG A 659 -3.39 26.83 -13.98
C ARG A 659 -3.56 27.70 -12.73
N SER A 660 -4.77 27.74 -12.19
CA SER A 660 -5.08 28.18 -10.83
C SER A 660 -5.52 26.97 -10.00
N GLY A 661 -5.43 27.02 -8.68
CA GLY A 661 -5.83 25.87 -7.85
C GLY A 661 -7.30 25.50 -8.04
N GLY A 662 -8.18 26.49 -8.08
CA GLY A 662 -9.61 26.32 -8.36
C GLY A 662 -9.88 25.88 -9.79
N GLY A 663 -9.20 26.46 -10.79
CA GLY A 663 -9.32 26.06 -12.19
C GLY A 663 -8.84 24.63 -12.45
N PHE A 664 -7.79 24.19 -11.76
CA PHE A 664 -7.32 22.81 -11.78
C PHE A 664 -8.32 21.87 -11.07
N TYR A 665 -8.84 22.26 -9.91
CA TYR A 665 -9.87 21.49 -9.22
C TYR A 665 -11.14 21.30 -10.08
N GLU A 666 -11.68 22.38 -10.65
CA GLU A 666 -12.91 22.34 -11.44
C GLU A 666 -12.69 21.70 -12.83
N HIS A 667 -11.78 22.24 -13.63
CA HIS A 667 -11.66 21.85 -15.04
C HIS A 667 -10.79 20.62 -15.27
N VAL A 668 -9.95 20.23 -14.30
CA VAL A 668 -9.13 19.01 -14.38
C VAL A 668 -9.65 17.92 -13.44
N LEU A 669 -9.67 18.13 -12.12
CA LEU A 669 -10.01 17.06 -11.16
C LEU A 669 -11.49 16.67 -11.20
N MET A 670 -12.41 17.61 -11.41
CA MET A 670 -13.84 17.31 -11.52
C MET A 670 -14.27 16.84 -12.92
N LYS A 671 -13.48 17.11 -13.97
CA LYS A 671 -13.59 16.35 -15.24
C LYS A 671 -13.03 14.93 -15.13
N LEU A 672 -11.87 14.74 -14.49
CA LEU A 672 -11.31 13.41 -14.19
C LEU A 672 -12.29 12.55 -13.38
N ARG A 673 -13.07 13.18 -12.48
CA ARG A 673 -14.18 12.51 -11.79
C ARG A 673 -15.24 11.95 -12.77
N LYS A 674 -15.60 12.68 -13.83
CA LYS A 674 -16.60 12.22 -14.84
C LYS A 674 -16.14 10.95 -15.56
N ILE A 675 -14.84 10.78 -15.84
CA ILE A 675 -14.30 9.59 -16.53
C ILE A 675 -14.73 8.28 -15.84
N PHE A 676 -14.72 8.22 -14.51
CA PHE A 676 -15.08 7.01 -13.77
C PHE A 676 -16.59 6.70 -13.78
N PHE A 677 -17.43 7.59 -14.32
CA PHE A 677 -18.84 7.35 -14.64
C PHE A 677 -19.07 6.93 -16.10
N SER A 678 -18.04 6.97 -16.96
CA SER A 678 -18.17 6.50 -18.35
C SER A 678 -18.55 5.01 -18.38
N PRO A 679 -19.42 4.55 -19.29
CA PRO A 679 -19.79 3.14 -19.37
C PRO A 679 -18.61 2.22 -19.64
N GLU A 680 -17.62 2.66 -20.43
CA GLU A 680 -16.37 1.93 -20.72
C GLU A 680 -15.65 1.53 -19.42
N VAL A 681 -15.36 2.51 -18.54
CA VAL A 681 -14.67 2.27 -17.26
C VAL A 681 -15.58 1.55 -16.25
N ASN A 682 -16.82 2.02 -16.08
CA ASN A 682 -17.70 1.51 -15.04
C ASN A 682 -18.13 0.06 -15.32
N ASN A 683 -18.46 -0.30 -16.56
CA ASN A 683 -18.89 -1.67 -16.89
C ASN A 683 -17.73 -2.66 -16.80
N ALA A 684 -16.51 -2.25 -17.14
CA ALA A 684 -15.32 -3.07 -16.94
C ALA A 684 -15.12 -3.40 -15.44
N LEU A 685 -15.15 -2.39 -14.56
CA LEU A 685 -15.03 -2.57 -13.11
C LEU A 685 -16.18 -3.37 -12.50
N CYS A 686 -17.42 -3.13 -12.93
CA CYS A 686 -18.60 -3.85 -12.42
C CYS A 686 -18.59 -5.32 -12.84
N SER A 687 -18.19 -5.62 -14.09
CA SER A 687 -18.12 -7.00 -14.60
C SER A 687 -16.93 -7.80 -14.05
N SER A 688 -15.85 -7.14 -13.63
CA SER A 688 -14.73 -7.75 -12.90
C SER A 688 -14.99 -7.96 -11.40
N THR A 689 -16.12 -7.48 -10.86
CA THR A 689 -16.39 -7.50 -9.41
C THR A 689 -17.29 -8.67 -8.99
N VAL A 690 -16.92 -9.32 -7.88
CA VAL A 690 -17.75 -10.26 -7.14
C VAL A 690 -18.62 -9.50 -6.13
N ILE A 691 -19.94 -9.58 -6.29
CA ILE A 691 -20.92 -8.93 -5.40
C ILE A 691 -21.39 -9.93 -4.35
N PHE A 692 -20.94 -9.77 -3.11
CA PHE A 692 -21.43 -10.49 -1.94
C PHE A 692 -22.68 -9.83 -1.37
N LYS A 693 -23.63 -10.62 -0.89
CA LYS A 693 -24.86 -10.10 -0.25
C LYS A 693 -24.55 -9.26 1.01
N PRO A 694 -25.48 -8.38 1.42
CA PRO A 694 -25.40 -7.66 2.70
C PRO A 694 -24.94 -8.56 3.86
N ALA A 695 -24.06 -8.01 4.71
CA ALA A 695 -23.43 -8.67 5.87
C ALA A 695 -22.57 -9.94 5.59
N VAL A 696 -22.41 -10.42 4.35
CA VAL A 696 -21.54 -11.57 4.03
C VAL A 696 -20.05 -11.21 4.11
N TYR A 697 -19.66 -10.04 3.61
CA TYR A 697 -18.31 -9.48 3.80
C TYR A 697 -18.36 -8.39 4.88
N PRO A 698 -17.42 -8.36 5.86
CA PRO A 698 -16.20 -9.17 5.96
C PRO A 698 -16.37 -10.56 6.61
N ARG A 699 -17.56 -10.94 7.10
CA ARG A 699 -17.79 -12.17 7.91
C ARG A 699 -17.32 -13.48 7.26
N ILE A 700 -17.28 -13.55 5.94
CA ILE A 700 -16.67 -14.64 5.16
C ILE A 700 -15.26 -15.01 5.66
N LEU A 701 -14.45 -14.04 6.11
CA LEU A 701 -13.13 -14.27 6.68
C LEU A 701 -13.18 -15.09 7.98
N GLU A 702 -14.18 -14.88 8.84
CA GLU A 702 -14.37 -15.67 10.06
C GLU A 702 -14.67 -17.14 9.71
N TRP A 703 -15.57 -17.36 8.75
CA TRP A 703 -16.03 -18.69 8.34
C TRP A 703 -14.93 -19.51 7.68
N THR A 704 -14.11 -18.88 6.83
CA THR A 704 -13.06 -19.56 6.07
C THR A 704 -11.79 -19.78 6.86
N THR A 705 -11.43 -18.86 7.76
CA THR A 705 -10.25 -19.03 8.64
C THR A 705 -10.52 -19.98 9.82
N TYR A 706 -11.78 -20.31 10.11
CA TYR A 706 -12.17 -21.12 11.27
C TYR A 706 -11.36 -22.43 11.49
N PRO A 707 -10.98 -23.20 10.45
CA PRO A 707 -10.07 -24.35 10.63
C PRO A 707 -8.71 -23.97 11.22
N ILE A 708 -8.10 -22.87 10.74
CA ILE A 708 -6.80 -22.39 11.20
C ILE A 708 -6.90 -21.74 12.58
N THR A 709 -7.93 -20.94 12.84
CA THR A 709 -8.12 -20.35 14.19
C THR A 709 -8.39 -21.44 15.22
N THR A 710 -9.13 -22.49 14.87
CA THR A 710 -9.35 -23.66 15.73
C THR A 710 -8.05 -24.44 15.98
N LEU A 711 -7.20 -24.62 14.97
CA LEU A 711 -5.88 -25.25 15.16
C LEU A 711 -5.02 -24.42 16.11
N LEU A 712 -4.98 -23.10 15.89
CA LEU A 712 -4.19 -22.15 16.66
C LEU A 712 -4.64 -22.05 18.13
N ASP A 713 -5.94 -21.95 18.41
CA ASP A 713 -6.49 -22.05 19.77
C ASP A 713 -6.14 -23.41 20.41
N ARG A 714 -6.37 -24.52 19.72
CA ARG A 714 -6.12 -25.86 20.28
C ARG A 714 -4.64 -26.13 20.56
N VAL A 715 -3.73 -25.59 19.77
CA VAL A 715 -2.28 -25.62 20.06
C VAL A 715 -1.95 -24.68 21.22
N TRP A 716 -2.36 -23.42 21.14
CA TRP A 716 -2.08 -22.43 22.17
C TRP A 716 -2.57 -22.85 23.56
N THR A 717 -3.85 -23.18 23.67
CA THR A 717 -4.53 -23.49 24.94
C THR A 717 -4.09 -24.83 25.55
N LEU A 718 -3.61 -25.80 24.76
CA LEU A 718 -3.35 -27.18 25.22
C LEU A 718 -1.89 -27.66 25.08
N ARG A 719 -1.01 -26.91 24.39
CA ARG A 719 0.41 -27.25 24.14
C ARG A 719 1.41 -26.15 24.47
N VAL A 720 0.95 -24.90 24.63
CA VAL A 720 1.82 -23.73 24.81
C VAL A 720 1.52 -22.99 26.11
N LYS A 721 0.31 -22.46 26.28
CA LYS A 721 -0.05 -21.61 27.41
C LYS A 721 0.23 -22.25 28.78
N PRO A 722 -0.07 -23.54 29.04
CA PRO A 722 0.26 -24.17 30.34
C PRO A 722 1.75 -24.15 30.66
N ASN A 723 2.60 -24.38 29.66
CA ASN A 723 4.06 -24.35 29.75
C ASN A 723 4.59 -22.93 29.98
N LEU A 724 3.97 -21.91 29.37
CA LEU A 724 4.32 -20.51 29.59
C LEU A 724 3.86 -19.99 30.96
N THR A 725 2.69 -20.42 31.46
CA THR A 725 2.16 -19.95 32.75
C THR A 725 2.69 -20.70 33.98
N ASN A 726 3.09 -21.97 33.82
CA ASN A 726 3.74 -22.73 34.88
C ASN A 726 4.85 -23.63 34.31
N PRO A 727 6.02 -23.04 33.96
CA PRO A 727 7.16 -23.78 33.42
C PRO A 727 7.85 -24.68 34.45
N ALA A 728 7.59 -24.49 35.76
CA ALA A 728 8.15 -25.31 36.82
C ALA A 728 7.52 -26.71 36.89
N GLU A 729 6.20 -26.80 36.68
CA GLU A 729 5.47 -28.07 36.62
C GLU A 729 5.45 -28.68 35.22
N ASN A 730 5.22 -27.87 34.18
CA ASN A 730 4.98 -28.36 32.82
C ASN A 730 6.24 -28.40 31.93
N GLY A 731 7.35 -27.78 32.36
CA GLY A 731 8.51 -27.54 31.51
C GLY A 731 8.23 -26.53 30.38
N ARG A 732 9.20 -26.34 29.49
CA ARG A 732 9.04 -25.54 28.26
C ARG A 732 8.13 -26.24 27.25
N PRO A 733 7.43 -25.51 26.36
CA PRO A 733 6.75 -26.14 25.23
C PRO A 733 7.78 -26.78 24.28
N ASP A 734 7.35 -27.71 23.43
CA ASP A 734 8.21 -28.28 22.38
C ASP A 734 8.46 -27.22 21.27
N PRO A 735 9.70 -27.04 20.75
CA PRO A 735 9.98 -26.12 19.65
C PRO A 735 9.06 -26.27 18.44
N VAL A 736 8.56 -27.47 18.10
CA VAL A 736 7.65 -27.62 16.95
C VAL A 736 6.31 -26.91 17.14
N TYR A 737 5.91 -26.57 18.37
CA TYR A 737 4.75 -25.72 18.62
C TYR A 737 5.04 -24.22 18.43
N VAL A 738 6.30 -23.77 18.48
CA VAL A 738 6.69 -22.43 17.99
C VAL A 738 6.46 -22.37 16.49
N GLU A 739 6.98 -23.37 15.76
CA GLU A 739 6.87 -23.42 14.30
C GLU A 739 5.42 -23.62 13.83
N LEU A 740 4.66 -24.53 14.43
CA LEU A 740 3.25 -24.74 14.08
C LEU A 740 2.39 -23.49 14.36
N THR A 741 2.69 -22.74 15.43
CA THR A 741 2.07 -21.44 15.71
C THR A 741 2.43 -20.41 14.64
N SER A 742 3.71 -20.33 14.27
CA SER A 742 4.24 -19.45 13.21
C SER A 742 3.61 -19.73 11.84
N VAL A 743 3.43 -21.00 11.47
CA VAL A 743 2.72 -21.40 10.25
C VAL A 743 1.24 -21.01 10.31
N ALA A 744 0.56 -21.23 11.43
CA ALA A 744 -0.84 -20.88 11.58
C ALA A 744 -1.08 -19.36 11.53
N GLU A 745 -0.23 -18.55 12.16
CA GLU A 745 -0.31 -17.08 12.06
C GLU A 745 0.00 -16.59 10.64
N ARG A 746 0.93 -17.23 9.91
CA ARG A 746 1.23 -16.92 8.50
C ARG A 746 0.07 -17.28 7.57
N CYS A 747 -0.61 -18.40 7.80
CA CYS A 747 -1.87 -18.75 7.12
C CYS A 747 -2.96 -17.70 7.34
N LEU A 748 -3.14 -17.21 8.57
CA LEU A 748 -4.13 -16.16 8.87
C LEU A 748 -3.75 -14.84 8.19
N ASN A 749 -2.47 -14.45 8.22
CA ASN A 749 -2.01 -13.26 7.50
C ASN A 749 -2.36 -13.38 6.00
N PHE A 750 -2.00 -14.48 5.33
CA PHE A 750 -2.33 -14.70 3.93
C PHE A 750 -3.85 -14.65 3.66
N ALA A 751 -4.69 -15.27 4.49
CA ALA A 751 -6.15 -15.20 4.32
C ALA A 751 -6.71 -13.77 4.37
N HIS A 752 -6.04 -12.86 5.09
CA HIS A 752 -6.45 -11.46 5.20
C HIS A 752 -5.76 -10.54 4.17
N THR A 753 -4.55 -10.84 3.70
CA THR A 753 -3.76 -9.95 2.82
C THR A 753 -3.59 -10.43 1.38
N GLY A 754 -3.66 -11.75 1.13
CA GLY A 754 -3.19 -12.37 -0.12
C GLY A 754 -1.70 -12.20 -0.40
N ALA A 755 -0.90 -11.69 0.55
CA ALA A 755 0.49 -11.34 0.32
C ALA A 755 1.39 -12.58 0.39
N ALA A 756 2.01 -12.95 -0.72
CA ALA A 756 2.81 -14.18 -0.87
C ALA A 756 4.01 -14.26 0.08
N LYS A 757 4.56 -13.11 0.52
CA LYS A 757 5.78 -13.03 1.34
C LYS A 757 5.68 -13.56 2.78
N VAL A 758 4.52 -14.06 3.21
CA VAL A 758 4.39 -14.87 4.45
C VAL A 758 4.45 -16.38 4.20
N LEU A 759 4.37 -16.80 2.94
CA LEU A 759 4.43 -18.21 2.54
C LEU A 759 5.89 -18.61 2.34
N ASN A 760 6.39 -19.39 3.29
CA ASN A 760 7.73 -19.98 3.27
C ASN A 760 7.81 -21.15 2.29
N ARG A 761 8.95 -21.29 1.59
CA ARG A 761 9.22 -22.34 0.60
C ARG A 761 9.87 -23.57 1.20
N ASN A 762 10.47 -23.46 2.38
CA ASN A 762 11.04 -24.58 3.11
C ASN A 762 9.97 -25.32 3.92
N LEU A 763 9.89 -25.08 5.23
CA LEU A 763 8.99 -25.76 6.15
C LEU A 763 7.52 -25.77 5.68
N MET A 764 6.94 -24.62 5.32
CA MET A 764 5.52 -24.53 4.93
C MET A 764 5.19 -25.25 3.62
N TRP A 765 6.17 -25.47 2.73
CA TRP A 765 5.99 -26.28 1.51
C TRP A 765 5.96 -27.78 1.84
N HIS A 766 6.89 -28.23 2.69
CA HIS A 766 6.98 -29.63 3.12
C HIS A 766 5.83 -30.03 4.06
N MET A 767 5.34 -29.10 4.88
CA MET A 767 4.09 -29.24 5.64
C MET A 767 2.82 -29.20 4.75
N TRP A 768 2.96 -29.09 3.41
CA TRP A 768 1.90 -28.98 2.39
C TRP A 768 1.07 -27.68 2.40
N VAL A 769 1.34 -26.76 3.33
CA VAL A 769 0.55 -25.55 3.57
C VAL A 769 0.65 -24.55 2.43
N THR A 770 1.87 -24.17 2.04
CA THR A 770 2.11 -23.26 0.91
C THR A 770 1.56 -23.86 -0.38
N ARG A 771 1.72 -25.18 -0.58
CA ARG A 771 1.20 -25.91 -1.74
C ARG A 771 -0.33 -25.84 -1.80
N GLY A 772 -1.03 -26.21 -0.73
CA GLY A 772 -2.49 -26.15 -0.67
C GLY A 772 -3.06 -24.78 -1.06
N ILE A 773 -2.42 -23.72 -0.57
CA ILE A 773 -2.76 -22.32 -0.88
C ILE A 773 -2.54 -21.99 -2.36
N LEU A 774 -1.40 -22.33 -2.96
CA LEU A 774 -1.12 -22.02 -4.37
C LEU A 774 -1.94 -22.89 -5.35
N ASP A 775 -2.01 -24.19 -5.09
CA ASP A 775 -2.77 -25.15 -5.89
C ASP A 775 -4.27 -24.83 -5.90
N ASN A 776 -4.87 -24.60 -4.73
CA ASN A 776 -6.34 -24.62 -4.54
C ASN A 776 -6.92 -23.40 -3.81
N GLY A 777 -6.09 -22.46 -3.34
CA GLY A 777 -6.49 -21.33 -2.48
C GLY A 777 -6.57 -21.68 -0.98
N PHE A 778 -6.73 -22.95 -0.62
CA PHE A 778 -7.03 -23.39 0.75
C PHE A 778 -5.89 -24.23 1.37
N PRO A 779 -5.45 -23.93 2.60
CA PRO A 779 -4.34 -24.65 3.24
C PRO A 779 -4.67 -26.13 3.50
N ALA A 780 -3.68 -26.98 3.20
CA ALA A 780 -3.65 -28.39 3.54
C ALA A 780 -2.40 -28.65 4.39
N PHE A 781 -2.45 -29.62 5.30
CA PHE A 781 -1.36 -29.98 6.21
C PHE A 781 -0.95 -31.44 5.98
N TRP A 782 0.36 -31.71 6.07
CA TRP A 782 0.93 -33.04 6.00
C TRP A 782 0.49 -33.96 7.16
N PRO A 783 0.54 -35.30 6.98
CA PRO A 783 -0.04 -36.25 7.94
C PRO A 783 0.72 -36.33 9.28
N GLY A 784 1.93 -35.76 9.35
CA GLY A 784 2.70 -35.64 10.59
C GLY A 784 2.08 -34.66 11.60
N LEU A 785 1.23 -33.73 11.15
CA LEU A 785 0.31 -33.02 12.06
C LEU A 785 -0.90 -33.91 12.31
N VAL A 786 -0.90 -34.64 13.42
CA VAL A 786 -1.98 -35.56 13.76
C VAL A 786 -3.14 -34.80 14.42
N ILE A 787 -4.24 -34.72 13.68
CA ILE A 787 -5.47 -34.04 14.08
C ILE A 787 -6.48 -35.07 14.61
N GLY A 788 -6.46 -35.28 15.92
CA GLY A 788 -7.38 -36.18 16.61
C GLY A 788 -7.03 -37.67 16.52
N GLY A 789 -7.86 -38.49 17.15
CA GLY A 789 -7.70 -39.93 17.33
C GLY A 789 -8.71 -40.44 18.36
N GLU A 790 -8.66 -41.73 18.73
CA GLU A 790 -9.68 -42.37 19.59
C GLU A 790 -9.92 -41.63 20.92
N ARG A 791 -8.89 -40.99 21.50
CA ARG A 791 -8.99 -40.24 22.76
C ARG A 791 -9.29 -38.75 22.61
N ARG A 792 -9.41 -38.24 21.37
CA ARG A 792 -9.76 -36.84 21.03
C ARG A 792 -8.92 -35.76 21.75
N THR A 793 -7.69 -36.10 22.13
CA THR A 793 -6.72 -35.21 22.76
C THR A 793 -6.14 -34.19 21.77
N ALA A 794 -5.49 -33.14 22.30
CA ALA A 794 -5.02 -31.98 21.54
C ALA A 794 -4.15 -32.34 20.32
N PRO A 795 -4.17 -31.52 19.24
CA PRO A 795 -3.28 -31.67 18.09
C PRO A 795 -1.83 -31.94 18.53
N PHE A 796 -1.16 -32.84 17.83
CA PHE A 796 0.25 -33.14 18.07
C PHE A 796 1.01 -33.29 16.76
N VAL A 797 2.32 -33.07 16.84
CA VAL A 797 3.25 -33.24 15.74
C VAL A 797 4.02 -34.54 15.98
N GLU A 798 4.02 -35.41 14.99
CA GLU A 798 4.86 -36.61 14.96
C GLU A 798 6.28 -36.20 14.58
N LEU A 799 7.16 -36.05 15.58
CA LEU A 799 8.53 -35.54 15.39
C LEU A 799 9.36 -36.36 14.40
N SER A 800 9.09 -37.67 14.29
CA SER A 800 9.76 -38.53 13.29
C SER A 800 9.40 -38.19 11.83
N GLN A 801 8.38 -37.35 11.63
CA GLN A 801 7.93 -36.83 10.32
C GLN A 801 8.10 -35.31 10.21
N TRP A 802 8.96 -34.68 11.02
CA TRP A 802 9.27 -33.26 10.86
C TRP A 802 10.19 -33.03 9.64
N PRO A 803 9.90 -32.06 8.75
CA PRO A 803 10.77 -31.75 7.63
C PRO A 803 12.18 -31.32 8.06
N LEU A 804 13.20 -31.95 7.49
CA LEU A 804 14.61 -31.60 7.68
C LEU A 804 15.18 -30.93 6.43
N ALA A 805 16.19 -30.09 6.60
CA ALA A 805 17.01 -29.60 5.52
C ALA A 805 17.71 -30.75 4.79
N PRO A 806 18.08 -30.57 3.50
CA PRO A 806 19.01 -31.45 2.81
C PRO A 806 20.34 -31.63 3.57
N ARG A 807 21.16 -32.58 3.10
CA ARG A 807 22.55 -32.70 3.56
C ARG A 807 23.42 -31.67 2.82
N PRO A 808 24.44 -31.08 3.48
CA PRO A 808 25.03 -31.51 4.74
C PRO A 808 24.33 -31.04 6.03
N GLU A 809 23.44 -30.05 5.98
CA GLU A 809 22.90 -29.36 7.16
C GLU A 809 22.07 -30.28 8.06
N TYR A 810 21.09 -31.00 7.47
CA TYR A 810 20.22 -31.97 8.14
C TYR A 810 19.50 -31.45 9.41
N MET A 811 19.36 -30.13 9.55
CA MET A 811 18.65 -29.46 10.65
C MET A 811 17.14 -29.47 10.43
N PRO A 812 16.31 -29.37 11.49
CA PRO A 812 14.88 -29.11 11.36
C PRO A 812 14.60 -27.87 10.51
N LEU A 813 13.68 -27.95 9.55
CA LEU A 813 13.19 -26.76 8.85
C LEU A 813 12.35 -25.92 9.81
N VAL A 814 12.48 -24.59 9.69
CA VAL A 814 11.81 -23.58 10.52
C VAL A 814 11.23 -22.46 9.66
N VAL A 815 10.36 -21.66 10.26
CA VAL A 815 9.77 -20.43 9.71
C VAL A 815 9.66 -19.31 10.75
N SER A 816 9.81 -19.61 12.06
CA SER A 816 9.80 -18.60 13.12
C SER A 816 11.04 -17.70 13.18
N LYS A 817 12.19 -18.14 12.62
CA LYS A 817 13.52 -17.49 12.71
C LYS A 817 13.46 -15.97 12.77
N ARG A 818 12.94 -15.31 11.72
CA ARG A 818 12.91 -13.85 11.61
C ARG A 818 12.09 -13.17 12.71
N SER A 819 11.04 -13.83 13.21
CA SER A 819 10.26 -13.37 14.37
C SER A 819 11.04 -13.51 15.68
N GLN A 820 11.84 -14.56 15.84
CA GLN A 820 12.69 -14.75 17.03
C GLN A 820 13.84 -13.74 17.06
N GLU A 821 14.58 -13.59 15.95
CA GLU A 821 15.65 -12.60 15.79
C GLU A 821 15.19 -11.18 16.15
N LEU A 822 14.08 -10.73 15.56
CA LEU A 822 13.55 -9.38 15.79
C LEU A 822 12.98 -9.18 17.21
N THR A 823 12.64 -10.24 17.94
CA THR A 823 12.07 -10.13 19.30
C THR A 823 13.14 -10.30 20.39
N TYR A 824 14.09 -11.22 20.21
CA TYR A 824 15.02 -11.67 21.25
C TYR A 824 16.50 -11.66 20.84
N GLY A 825 16.80 -11.34 19.57
CA GLY A 825 18.15 -11.31 19.01
C GLY A 825 18.61 -12.66 18.48
N LEU A 826 19.60 -12.63 17.58
CA LEU A 826 20.20 -13.83 16.98
C LEU A 826 20.67 -14.88 18.01
N PRO A 827 21.26 -14.54 19.18
CA PRO A 827 21.70 -15.54 20.17
C PRO A 827 20.57 -16.29 20.92
N HIS A 828 19.30 -15.95 20.68
CA HIS A 828 18.15 -16.65 21.26
C HIS A 828 17.71 -17.85 20.39
N PHE A 829 17.85 -17.72 19.07
CA PHE A 829 17.44 -18.68 18.05
C PHE A 829 18.47 -19.83 17.89
#